data_AF-G2NT74-F1
#
_entry.id   AF-G2NT74-F1
#
_cell.length_a   1.000
_cell.length_b   1.000
_cell.length_c   1.000
_cell.angle_alpha   90.00
_cell.angle_beta   90.00
_cell.angle_gamma   90.00
#
_symmetry.space_group_name_H-M   'P 1'
#
loop_
_entity.id
_entity.type
_entity.pdbx_description
1 polymer ?
#
loop_
_entity_poly.entity_id
_entity_poly.type
_entity_poly.pdbx_seq_one_letter_code
_entity_poly.pdbx_strand_id
1 'polypeptide(L)'
;MTARPPSGQHPSDEGPGHPPAATGATTGPAVPGVPSTFLPGHTGPRPQPEQHAAHPAPETPARHEPEPRGSAERPAPTTSPGPDASETHPAPARKATTHPAPETPAPHKPEPDRSPSRPAPTTSPRPDASETHPAPHGRPPRQPGPGKRPHRPGPGDATSAAGPREATSAAGQPRPDRRPGPEEAPDRAPASREDPVSAESAGINPAPDRESLGSAAPEAPLTDSSHPGREARVSYGAEPVPRAPRADQARRDETDGAAEPSRVAGRPVAGGGGQADVAYNEHGVRPAPALGDEERRRLLSGAHHAPHDLLGAHPVRGGVLFRCLRPYARSVTVAAAGLRARLRAEGDGLFSGVLPLREIPDYRLLVTYEDAELELHDPYRFLPTLGELDLHLIGEGRHEELWRALGAHPMTHQGVSGTRFTVWAPNALGVRLTGDFTYWDGTALPMRSLGGSGVWELFLPGVGEGALYKFEIARPDGGRSLRADPMARRTECPPATASVVHASHHRWGDEAWLARREGGRVHELPFSVYEVHLPSWRPGLTYRQLAQQLPAYVKDLGFTHVELMPVAEHPFGGSWGYQVTGFYAPTARLGTPDDFKHLVDALHQAGIGVLVDWVPAHFPKDAWALAEFDGRPLYEPADPLRAAHPDWGTLEFDYGRTEVRNFLVANAVYWCEEFHIDGLRVDAVASMLYLDYSREPGQWTPNAQGGRENLDAVAFLQEMNATVYRRCPGVITIAEESTAWDGVTRATHHVGPSGFGGLGFGLKWNMGWMHDSLAYLAHEPVHRAYHHHEMTFSMVYAYSENYVLPISHDEVVHGKRALVSKMPGDWWQQRADHRAYLGFMWAHPGKQLLFMGQEFAQGAEWSEAHGPDWWLLDPSYSAEPDHRGVRDLVRDLNHVYAATPALWQRDTDPEGFSWIEGDAREDNVFAFLRFDGDGSPLLAISNFSPVVRQEYRIGTPEAVPVWREVLNTDDGRYGGSGVANAEPLKAEPTGWHGRPASILPVLPPLATIWLRPA
;
A
#
# COMPACT_ATOMS: atom_id res chain seq x y z
N MET A 1 -40.07 -44.65 38.86
CA MET A 1 -41.06 -45.75 38.88
C MET A 1 -41.96 -45.56 37.66
N THR A 2 -42.37 -46.56 36.88
CA THR A 2 -42.27 -48.04 37.01
C THR A 2 -41.45 -48.67 35.86
N ALA A 3 -41.60 -49.97 35.55
CA ALA A 3 -40.72 -50.74 34.65
C ALA A 3 -41.46 -51.58 33.57
N ARG A 4 -40.66 -51.99 32.55
CA ARG A 4 -40.73 -53.14 31.59
C ARG A 4 -41.68 -54.33 31.90
N PRO A 5 -41.96 -55.30 30.96
CA PRO A 5 -41.75 -55.41 29.49
C PRO A 5 -43.10 -55.80 28.78
N PRO A 6 -43.31 -56.83 27.89
CA PRO A 6 -42.53 -57.50 26.80
C PRO A 6 -43.28 -57.73 25.44
N SER A 7 -42.56 -58.22 24.40
CA SER A 7 -43.02 -59.09 23.24
C SER A 7 -44.07 -58.55 22.23
N GLY A 8 -44.17 -59.03 20.96
CA GLY A 8 -43.31 -59.92 20.13
C GLY A 8 -44.03 -60.58 18.90
N GLN A 9 -43.25 -61.14 17.94
CA GLN A 9 -43.61 -62.08 16.82
C GLN A 9 -44.04 -61.57 15.40
N HIS A 10 -43.97 -62.50 14.42
CA HIS A 10 -43.97 -62.44 12.91
C HIS A 10 -45.22 -63.18 12.30
N PRO A 11 -45.46 -63.44 10.96
CA PRO A 11 -44.61 -63.54 9.72
C PRO A 11 -45.16 -62.70 8.51
N SER A 12 -45.32 -63.04 7.20
CA SER A 12 -45.11 -64.22 6.28
C SER A 12 -45.30 -63.85 4.76
N ASP A 13 -44.59 -64.53 3.83
CA ASP A 13 -44.92 -65.02 2.44
C ASP A 13 -45.52 -64.06 1.34
N GLU A 14 -45.44 -64.26 -0.01
CA GLU A 14 -44.74 -65.16 -0.97
C GLU A 14 -44.62 -64.50 -2.40
N GLY A 15 -44.07 -65.18 -3.45
CA GLY A 15 -43.78 -64.64 -4.83
C GLY A 15 -44.87 -64.84 -5.93
N PRO A 16 -44.59 -65.03 -7.25
CA PRO A 16 -43.32 -65.02 -8.04
C PRO A 16 -43.38 -64.33 -9.48
N GLY A 17 -42.29 -64.34 -10.29
CA GLY A 17 -42.28 -63.93 -11.72
C GLY A 17 -40.90 -63.93 -12.45
N HIS A 18 -40.84 -64.13 -13.79
CA HIS A 18 -39.59 -64.43 -14.57
C HIS A 18 -39.77 -64.25 -16.11
N PRO A 19 -38.76 -64.36 -17.00
CA PRO A 19 -37.43 -63.69 -17.17
C PRO A 19 -37.30 -63.16 -18.65
N PRO A 20 -36.13 -63.04 -19.35
CA PRO A 20 -34.70 -62.87 -19.00
C PRO A 20 -34.22 -61.47 -19.48
N ALA A 21 -33.12 -61.12 -20.20
CA ALA A 21 -31.84 -61.67 -20.75
C ALA A 21 -30.96 -60.47 -21.23
N ALA A 22 -29.68 -60.56 -21.63
CA ALA A 22 -28.51 -61.37 -21.22
C ALA A 22 -27.25 -60.93 -22.04
N THR A 23 -26.06 -60.82 -21.44
CA THR A 23 -24.74 -60.66 -22.11
C THR A 23 -23.62 -61.37 -21.31
N GLY A 24 -22.46 -61.64 -21.93
CA GLY A 24 -21.29 -62.23 -21.27
C GLY A 24 -20.22 -62.77 -22.24
N ALA A 25 -19.02 -63.18 -21.81
CA ALA A 25 -18.35 -63.04 -20.51
C ALA A 25 -16.88 -63.55 -20.56
N THR A 26 -15.97 -63.02 -19.70
CA THR A 26 -14.81 -63.72 -19.04
C THR A 26 -13.67 -64.31 -19.93
N THR A 27 -12.42 -64.62 -19.52
CA THR A 27 -11.58 -64.47 -18.28
C THR A 27 -10.10 -64.81 -18.58
N GLY A 28 -9.13 -64.33 -17.76
CA GLY A 28 -8.00 -65.18 -17.31
C GLY A 28 -6.55 -64.69 -17.58
N PRO A 29 -5.52 -65.02 -16.74
CA PRO A 29 -4.19 -64.37 -16.78
C PRO A 29 -2.93 -65.30 -16.79
N ALA A 30 -1.74 -64.79 -17.19
CA ALA A 30 -0.39 -65.34 -16.87
C ALA A 30 0.80 -64.37 -17.17
N VAL A 31 1.97 -64.56 -16.54
CA VAL A 31 3.20 -63.71 -16.51
C VAL A 31 4.41 -64.58 -16.01
N PRO A 32 5.75 -64.35 -16.22
CA PRO A 32 6.56 -63.43 -17.07
C PRO A 32 7.68 -64.10 -17.95
N GLY A 33 8.50 -63.30 -18.68
CA GLY A 33 9.98 -63.29 -18.50
C GLY A 33 10.97 -63.76 -19.62
N VAL A 34 11.86 -62.82 -20.06
CA VAL A 34 13.26 -62.96 -20.61
C VAL A 34 13.56 -63.89 -21.83
N PRO A 35 14.75 -63.86 -22.50
CA PRO A 35 15.85 -62.86 -22.63
C PRO A 35 16.27 -62.57 -24.13
N SER A 36 17.47 -61.99 -24.36
CA SER A 36 18.01 -61.50 -25.67
C SER A 36 19.21 -62.31 -26.25
N THR A 37 19.44 -62.21 -27.59
CA THR A 37 20.63 -62.67 -28.39
C THR A 37 20.57 -62.09 -29.83
N PHE A 38 21.63 -61.84 -30.64
CA PHE A 38 23.10 -61.82 -30.41
C PHE A 38 23.91 -60.88 -31.37
N LEU A 39 24.63 -61.39 -32.40
CA LEU A 39 25.73 -60.75 -33.17
C LEU A 39 25.89 -61.38 -34.60
N PRO A 40 26.86 -61.03 -35.52
CA PRO A 40 27.94 -60.00 -35.55
C PRO A 40 28.10 -59.18 -36.89
N GLY A 41 29.07 -58.23 -36.97
CA GLY A 41 29.59 -57.68 -38.26
C GLY A 41 30.62 -56.52 -38.18
N HIS A 42 31.81 -56.66 -38.80
CA HIS A 42 32.97 -55.70 -38.82
C HIS A 42 32.72 -54.40 -39.65
N THR A 43 33.42 -53.25 -39.49
CA THR A 43 34.89 -52.98 -39.61
C THR A 43 35.41 -51.73 -38.85
N GLY A 44 36.74 -51.54 -38.77
CA GLY A 44 37.44 -50.34 -38.21
C GLY A 44 38.31 -49.60 -39.26
N PRO A 45 39.36 -48.80 -38.91
CA PRO A 45 40.16 -48.78 -37.66
C PRO A 45 40.47 -47.38 -37.03
N ARG A 46 41.29 -47.35 -35.96
CA ARG A 46 41.82 -46.15 -35.24
C ARG A 46 43.24 -45.72 -35.76
N PRO A 47 43.85 -44.62 -35.24
CA PRO A 47 44.75 -44.75 -34.07
C PRO A 47 44.83 -43.55 -33.07
N GLN A 48 45.48 -43.80 -31.92
CA GLN A 48 46.10 -42.87 -30.92
C GLN A 48 47.65 -43.16 -30.92
N PRO A 49 48.58 -42.59 -30.09
CA PRO A 49 48.43 -41.74 -28.88
C PRO A 49 49.49 -40.61 -28.65
N GLU A 50 49.35 -39.91 -27.51
CA GLU A 50 50.35 -39.36 -26.53
C GLU A 50 51.73 -38.72 -26.86
N GLN A 51 52.09 -37.76 -25.97
CA GLN A 51 53.40 -37.41 -25.34
C GLN A 51 54.28 -36.21 -25.79
N HIS A 52 54.69 -35.44 -24.74
CA HIS A 52 55.88 -34.59 -24.51
C HIS A 52 56.33 -33.39 -25.42
N ALA A 53 56.16 -32.19 -24.83
CA ALA A 53 57.19 -31.15 -24.56
C ALA A 53 57.83 -30.21 -25.63
N ALA A 54 58.00 -28.95 -25.20
CA ALA A 54 58.98 -27.91 -25.61
C ALA A 54 58.73 -26.95 -26.81
N HIS A 55 59.37 -25.78 -26.69
CA HIS A 55 59.42 -24.56 -27.53
C HIS A 55 59.95 -24.75 -28.98
N PRO A 56 59.74 -23.83 -29.96
CA PRO A 56 59.95 -22.36 -29.84
C PRO A 56 59.03 -21.40 -30.66
N ALA A 57 59.35 -20.10 -30.59
CA ALA A 57 58.83 -19.00 -31.44
C ALA A 57 59.73 -18.78 -32.69
N PRO A 58 59.35 -17.88 -33.63
CA PRO A 58 59.70 -16.44 -33.55
C PRO A 58 58.46 -15.55 -33.90
N GLU A 59 58.48 -14.24 -34.24
CA GLU A 59 59.54 -13.24 -34.50
C GLU A 59 59.02 -11.80 -34.22
N THR A 60 59.86 -10.74 -34.33
CA THR A 60 59.45 -9.32 -34.21
C THR A 60 60.51 -8.34 -34.76
N PRO A 61 60.12 -7.16 -35.30
CA PRO A 61 60.92 -5.93 -35.27
C PRO A 61 60.24 -4.84 -34.40
N ALA A 62 60.85 -4.20 -33.38
CA ALA A 62 62.05 -3.31 -33.34
C ALA A 62 61.78 -1.88 -33.88
N ARG A 63 62.32 -0.74 -33.38
CA ARG A 63 63.18 -0.31 -32.21
C ARG A 63 63.19 1.26 -32.21
N HIS A 64 63.62 2.09 -31.23
CA HIS A 64 64.19 1.98 -29.85
C HIS A 64 64.21 3.38 -29.13
N GLU A 65 64.20 3.40 -27.78
CA GLU A 65 65.01 4.24 -26.82
C GLU A 65 65.10 5.80 -26.89
N PRO A 66 65.64 6.52 -25.85
CA PRO A 66 66.11 6.10 -24.51
C PRO A 66 65.58 6.91 -23.27
N GLU A 67 65.95 6.46 -22.06
CA GLU A 67 65.75 7.09 -20.72
C GLU A 67 67.02 7.91 -20.28
N PRO A 68 67.09 8.69 -19.15
CA PRO A 68 67.22 8.10 -17.78
C PRO A 68 66.77 8.92 -16.50
N ARG A 69 66.30 8.21 -15.46
CA ARG A 69 66.53 8.36 -13.96
C ARG A 69 66.40 9.72 -13.19
N GLY A 70 65.82 9.70 -11.96
CA GLY A 70 65.89 10.86 -11.02
C GLY A 70 65.19 10.83 -9.61
N SER A 71 65.46 9.84 -8.76
CA SER A 71 65.16 9.67 -7.30
C SER A 71 64.74 10.84 -6.34
N ALA A 72 63.84 10.51 -5.38
CA ALA A 72 63.93 10.72 -3.89
C ALA A 72 62.94 11.64 -3.09
N GLU A 73 62.44 11.05 -1.98
CA GLU A 73 62.12 11.57 -0.61
C GLU A 73 60.91 12.48 -0.24
N ARG A 74 60.52 12.32 1.05
CA ARG A 74 59.50 12.99 1.90
C ARG A 74 60.26 13.82 2.98
N PRO A 75 59.68 14.79 3.75
CA PRO A 75 58.42 14.64 4.51
C PRO A 75 57.58 15.94 4.74
N ALA A 76 56.54 15.87 5.59
CA ALA A 76 55.81 17.00 6.19
C ALA A 76 56.41 17.41 7.57
N PRO A 77 55.93 18.46 8.29
CA PRO A 77 54.83 18.25 9.26
C PRO A 77 53.97 19.50 9.67
N THR A 78 53.11 19.31 10.69
CA THR A 78 52.60 20.26 11.73
C THR A 78 51.46 21.29 11.46
N THR A 79 50.24 20.89 11.84
CA THR A 79 49.33 21.51 12.85
C THR A 79 49.01 23.03 12.89
N SER A 80 47.70 23.35 12.73
CA SER A 80 46.72 23.90 13.72
C SER A 80 47.10 25.02 14.74
N PRO A 81 46.12 25.78 15.33
CA PRO A 81 44.71 26.05 14.97
C PRO A 81 44.34 27.57 15.03
N GLY A 82 43.05 27.93 14.94
CA GLY A 82 42.52 29.16 15.59
C GLY A 82 41.48 29.97 14.79
N PRO A 83 40.35 30.42 15.41
CA PRO A 83 39.34 31.25 14.76
C PRO A 83 39.39 32.73 15.20
N ASP A 84 38.74 33.62 14.44
CA ASP A 84 37.79 34.58 15.02
C ASP A 84 36.79 35.09 13.97
N ALA A 85 35.61 35.57 14.39
CA ALA A 85 34.60 36.13 13.50
C ALA A 85 33.67 37.12 14.24
N SER A 86 33.79 38.42 13.96
CA SER A 86 32.97 39.46 14.59
C SER A 86 32.66 40.68 13.70
N GLU A 87 31.36 40.81 13.39
CA GLU A 87 30.58 42.07 13.29
C GLU A 87 30.71 43.07 12.11
N THR A 88 29.62 43.84 11.97
CA THR A 88 29.41 45.13 11.28
C THR A 88 29.06 45.18 9.77
N HIS A 89 27.76 45.30 9.50
CA HIS A 89 27.17 46.09 8.39
C HIS A 89 26.97 47.55 8.87
N PRO A 90 27.04 48.61 8.01
CA PRO A 90 25.96 48.91 7.04
C PRO A 90 26.41 49.54 5.69
N ALA A 91 25.42 49.85 4.82
CA ALA A 91 25.60 50.41 3.47
C ALA A 91 25.87 51.94 3.44
N PRO A 92 26.32 52.50 2.28
CA PRO A 92 25.42 53.35 1.48
C PRO A 92 25.60 53.18 -0.07
N ALA A 93 25.17 54.15 -0.90
CA ALA A 93 24.84 53.91 -2.32
C ALA A 93 25.23 55.02 -3.34
N ARG A 94 25.13 54.65 -4.64
CA ARG A 94 24.86 55.44 -5.89
C ARG A 94 26.01 55.93 -6.83
N LYS A 95 25.84 55.49 -8.10
CA LYS A 95 25.98 56.20 -9.41
C LYS A 95 27.35 56.62 -10.01
N ALA A 96 27.60 56.14 -11.24
CA ALA A 96 28.18 56.87 -12.39
C ALA A 96 27.75 56.20 -13.74
N THR A 97 28.02 56.82 -14.90
CA THR A 97 27.46 56.42 -16.24
C THR A 97 28.39 56.74 -17.42
N THR A 98 28.40 55.95 -18.52
CA THR A 98 28.61 56.43 -19.92
C THR A 98 28.24 55.40 -21.03
N HIS A 99 28.08 55.88 -22.27
CA HIS A 99 27.68 55.22 -23.55
C HIS A 99 28.76 55.49 -24.66
N PRO A 100 28.62 55.28 -26.01
CA PRO A 100 27.49 54.91 -26.94
C PRO A 100 27.74 53.57 -27.69
N ALA A 101 27.28 53.20 -28.91
CA ALA A 101 26.53 53.76 -30.08
C ALA A 101 25.81 52.56 -30.84
N PRO A 102 25.27 52.61 -32.11
CA PRO A 102 25.13 53.67 -33.13
C PRO A 102 23.66 53.86 -33.63
N GLU A 103 23.40 53.99 -34.95
CA GLU A 103 22.19 54.65 -35.53
C GLU A 103 21.56 54.02 -36.82
N THR A 104 20.44 54.61 -37.28
CA THR A 104 19.53 54.24 -38.42
C THR A 104 19.72 55.13 -39.68
N PRO A 105 18.95 54.96 -40.80
CA PRO A 105 17.91 55.97 -41.16
C PRO A 105 16.69 55.48 -42.01
N ALA A 106 15.75 56.42 -42.31
CA ALA A 106 14.52 56.32 -43.16
C ALA A 106 14.37 57.63 -44.01
N PRO A 107 13.22 58.16 -44.56
CA PRO A 107 11.77 57.77 -44.57
C PRO A 107 11.04 57.95 -45.94
N HIS A 108 9.68 57.94 -46.03
CA HIS A 108 8.84 58.82 -46.92
C HIS A 108 7.31 58.79 -46.58
N LYS A 109 6.48 59.65 -47.23
CA LYS A 109 5.04 60.00 -46.97
C LYS A 109 4.24 60.13 -48.31
N PRO A 110 2.88 60.37 -48.42
CA PRO A 110 2.01 61.33 -47.69
C PRO A 110 0.54 60.88 -47.34
N GLU A 111 -0.43 61.82 -47.27
CA GLU A 111 -1.69 61.88 -46.47
C GLU A 111 -2.94 62.32 -47.31
N PRO A 112 -4.19 62.62 -46.78
CA PRO A 112 -4.70 62.92 -45.41
C PRO A 112 -5.85 61.96 -44.95
N ASP A 113 -6.99 62.23 -44.27
CA ASP A 113 -7.83 63.37 -43.75
C ASP A 113 -8.97 62.73 -42.83
N ARG A 114 -9.71 63.24 -41.80
CA ARG A 114 -9.89 64.52 -41.03
C ARG A 114 -10.38 64.32 -39.55
N SER A 115 -10.23 65.42 -38.81
CA SER A 115 -10.78 65.96 -37.52
C SER A 115 -12.29 65.88 -37.18
N PRO A 116 -12.80 66.37 -36.00
CA PRO A 116 -12.25 66.50 -34.60
C PRO A 116 -13.25 66.13 -33.44
N SER A 117 -12.86 66.00 -32.15
CA SER A 117 -12.81 67.10 -31.12
C SER A 117 -12.47 66.60 -29.67
N ARG A 118 -12.54 67.45 -28.61
CA ARG A 118 -11.78 67.41 -27.30
C ARG A 118 -12.61 68.06 -26.13
N PRO A 119 -12.21 68.17 -24.81
CA PRO A 119 -11.01 67.75 -24.03
C PRO A 119 -11.27 67.15 -22.58
N ALA A 120 -10.30 67.23 -21.63
CA ALA A 120 -10.24 66.63 -20.26
C ALA A 120 -10.37 67.71 -19.11
N PRO A 121 -9.85 67.66 -17.81
CA PRO A 121 -8.95 66.71 -17.06
C PRO A 121 -9.11 66.50 -15.49
N THR A 122 -8.35 65.53 -14.88
CA THR A 122 -7.73 65.45 -13.49
C THR A 122 -8.57 65.69 -12.18
N THR A 123 -8.35 65.07 -10.98
CA THR A 123 -7.15 64.95 -10.09
C THR A 123 -7.25 63.81 -9.01
N SER A 124 -6.25 63.67 -8.10
CA SER A 124 -6.12 62.72 -6.94
C SER A 124 -6.28 63.44 -5.55
N PRO A 125 -6.01 62.91 -4.30
CA PRO A 125 -5.38 61.64 -3.84
C PRO A 125 -5.94 60.97 -2.52
N ARG A 126 -5.12 60.06 -1.94
CA ARG A 126 -5.05 59.35 -0.60
C ARG A 126 -5.32 60.21 0.69
N PRO A 127 -5.45 59.66 1.95
CA PRO A 127 -4.67 58.54 2.56
C PRO A 127 -5.38 57.62 3.61
N ASP A 128 -4.56 56.90 4.40
CA ASP A 128 -4.78 55.76 5.31
C ASP A 128 -5.24 56.07 6.76
N ALA A 129 -5.67 55.04 7.53
CA ALA A 129 -5.07 54.58 8.83
C ALA A 129 -6.06 54.02 9.92
N SER A 130 -5.57 53.04 10.72
CA SER A 130 -5.73 52.77 12.20
C SER A 130 -6.99 53.23 13.00
N GLU A 131 -7.51 52.59 14.07
CA GLU A 131 -7.05 51.45 14.91
C GLU A 131 -8.13 50.98 15.93
N THR A 132 -7.96 49.78 16.53
CA THR A 132 -8.40 49.33 17.89
C THR A 132 -9.89 49.09 18.30
N HIS A 133 -10.01 48.12 19.22
CA HIS A 133 -11.13 47.62 20.06
C HIS A 133 -11.61 48.64 21.15
N PRO A 134 -12.64 48.37 22.02
CA PRO A 134 -13.28 47.09 22.38
C PRO A 134 -14.83 47.06 22.56
N ALA A 135 -15.33 45.91 23.06
CA ALA A 135 -16.71 45.62 23.50
C ALA A 135 -16.98 46.18 24.94
N PRO A 136 -18.00 45.80 25.79
CA PRO A 136 -18.87 44.59 25.79
C PRO A 136 -20.36 44.74 26.28
N HIS A 137 -21.08 43.60 26.31
CA HIS A 137 -22.40 43.33 26.95
C HIS A 137 -23.66 44.05 26.38
N GLY A 138 -24.90 43.53 26.47
CA GLY A 138 -25.39 42.24 26.99
C GLY A 138 -26.90 42.01 26.70
N ARG A 139 -27.38 40.76 26.77
CA ARG A 139 -28.81 40.31 26.68
C ARG A 139 -29.60 40.73 27.97
N PRO A 140 -30.96 40.65 28.12
CA PRO A 140 -31.94 39.75 27.46
C PRO A 140 -33.31 40.43 27.07
N PRO A 141 -34.55 39.87 27.25
CA PRO A 141 -35.20 39.04 26.21
C PRO A 141 -36.72 39.28 25.91
N ARG A 142 -37.24 38.54 24.90
CA ARG A 142 -38.62 38.01 24.70
C ARG A 142 -39.83 38.95 24.40
N GLN A 143 -40.32 38.84 23.15
CA GLN A 143 -41.75 38.69 22.72
C GLN A 143 -42.75 39.84 23.00
N PRO A 144 -43.99 39.83 22.43
CA PRO A 144 -44.57 38.98 21.36
C PRO A 144 -45.05 39.79 20.12
N GLY A 145 -45.56 39.10 19.08
CA GLY A 145 -46.38 39.71 18.01
C GLY A 145 -47.88 39.79 18.38
N PRO A 146 -48.72 40.47 17.57
CA PRO A 146 -49.70 39.71 16.75
C PRO A 146 -50.16 40.40 15.44
N GLY A 147 -50.95 39.68 14.61
CA GLY A 147 -52.15 40.32 13.99
C GLY A 147 -52.29 40.44 12.45
N LYS A 148 -52.59 39.31 11.77
CA LYS A 148 -53.51 39.16 10.60
C LYS A 148 -53.49 40.12 9.36
N ARG A 149 -53.34 39.48 8.19
CA ARG A 149 -53.68 39.86 6.78
C ARG A 149 -55.10 40.49 6.61
N PRO A 150 -55.40 41.32 5.57
CA PRO A 150 -55.53 40.84 4.15
C PRO A 150 -55.21 41.82 2.99
N HIS A 151 -54.82 41.30 1.81
CA HIS A 151 -55.52 41.46 0.50
C HIS A 151 -54.85 40.69 -0.70
N ARG A 152 -55.42 40.83 -1.91
CA ARG A 152 -55.11 40.15 -3.21
C ARG A 152 -54.11 40.92 -4.10
N PRO A 153 -53.67 40.32 -5.24
CA PRO A 153 -53.99 40.93 -6.55
C PRO A 153 -54.68 39.99 -7.57
N GLY A 154 -55.06 40.52 -8.75
CA GLY A 154 -55.56 39.82 -9.97
C GLY A 154 -54.46 39.63 -11.04
N PRO A 155 -54.73 39.52 -12.38
CA PRO A 155 -55.95 39.78 -13.20
C PRO A 155 -56.64 38.46 -13.67
N GLY A 156 -57.41 38.27 -14.77
CA GLY A 156 -57.89 39.07 -15.93
C GLY A 156 -57.05 38.85 -17.24
N ASP A 157 -57.57 38.82 -18.47
CA ASP A 157 -58.99 38.87 -18.95
C ASP A 157 -59.17 38.26 -20.40
N ALA A 158 -60.29 38.49 -21.12
CA ALA A 158 -60.78 37.62 -22.22
C ALA A 158 -60.92 38.18 -23.68
N THR A 159 -60.94 37.27 -24.68
CA THR A 159 -61.41 37.38 -26.11
C THR A 159 -60.67 38.33 -27.09
N SER A 160 -60.64 38.17 -28.43
CA SER A 160 -60.91 37.06 -29.41
C SER A 160 -60.48 37.48 -30.84
N ALA A 161 -60.19 36.54 -31.80
CA ALA A 161 -60.37 36.74 -33.27
C ALA A 161 -60.05 35.50 -34.16
N ALA A 162 -60.84 35.38 -35.26
CA ALA A 162 -60.70 34.71 -36.57
C ALA A 162 -59.52 33.78 -36.99
N GLY A 163 -59.84 32.77 -37.82
CA GLY A 163 -58.91 32.06 -38.73
C GLY A 163 -58.78 32.72 -40.12
N PRO A 164 -58.22 32.06 -41.19
CA PRO A 164 -58.86 30.84 -41.74
C PRO A 164 -57.95 29.80 -42.51
N ARG A 165 -58.52 28.59 -42.74
CA ARG A 165 -58.30 27.65 -43.90
C ARG A 165 -56.93 26.95 -44.06
N GLU A 166 -56.79 25.74 -44.63
CA GLU A 166 -57.71 24.68 -45.17
C GLU A 166 -56.94 23.32 -45.17
N ALA A 167 -57.43 22.10 -45.49
CA ALA A 167 -58.70 21.63 -46.08
C ALA A 167 -59.18 20.21 -45.61
N THR A 168 -58.52 19.12 -46.06
CA THR A 168 -59.08 17.75 -46.24
C THR A 168 -57.95 16.69 -46.29
N SER A 169 -58.08 15.36 -46.13
CA SER A 169 -59.16 14.34 -45.95
C SER A 169 -58.50 13.06 -45.35
N ALA A 170 -59.06 12.18 -44.50
CA ALA A 170 -60.39 11.54 -44.36
C ALA A 170 -60.56 10.15 -45.06
N ALA A 171 -60.15 9.06 -44.37
CA ALA A 171 -60.57 7.64 -44.51
C ALA A 171 -59.91 6.82 -43.36
N GLY A 172 -60.38 5.66 -42.85
CA GLY A 172 -61.63 4.89 -42.99
C GLY A 172 -61.61 3.67 -42.03
N GLN A 173 -62.76 3.27 -41.45
CA GLN A 173 -62.92 2.11 -40.52
C GLN A 173 -63.23 0.78 -41.28
N PRO A 174 -63.33 -0.45 -40.68
CA PRO A 174 -63.50 -0.82 -39.25
C PRO A 174 -62.72 -2.07 -38.73
N ARG A 175 -63.05 -2.51 -37.49
CA ARG A 175 -62.69 -3.81 -36.86
C ARG A 175 -63.64 -4.95 -37.33
N PRO A 176 -63.38 -6.24 -37.01
CA PRO A 176 -63.72 -6.85 -35.70
C PRO A 176 -62.52 -7.66 -35.08
N ASP A 177 -62.59 -8.43 -33.98
CA ASP A 177 -63.72 -9.04 -33.26
C ASP A 177 -63.49 -9.31 -31.73
N ARG A 178 -64.60 -9.66 -31.06
CA ARG A 178 -64.92 -10.26 -29.73
C ARG A 178 -63.96 -10.37 -28.52
N ARG A 179 -64.59 -10.08 -27.37
CA ARG A 179 -64.31 -10.40 -25.93
C ARG A 179 -65.02 -11.73 -25.52
N PRO A 180 -64.95 -12.32 -24.29
CA PRO A 180 -65.15 -11.67 -22.96
C PRO A 180 -64.38 -12.22 -21.72
N GLY A 181 -64.70 -11.69 -20.52
CA GLY A 181 -64.31 -12.16 -19.16
C GLY A 181 -65.28 -13.22 -18.59
N PRO A 182 -65.48 -13.39 -17.24
CA PRO A 182 -65.49 -12.39 -16.13
C PRO A 182 -64.38 -12.64 -15.05
N GLU A 183 -64.14 -11.92 -13.94
CA GLU A 183 -64.86 -10.95 -13.04
C GLU A 183 -65.65 -11.56 -11.85
N GLU A 184 -65.15 -11.39 -10.61
CA GLU A 184 -65.94 -11.10 -9.38
C GLU A 184 -65.04 -10.82 -8.12
N ALA A 185 -65.60 -10.13 -7.12
CA ALA A 185 -65.10 -9.91 -5.74
C ALA A 185 -66.32 -9.64 -4.82
N PRO A 186 -66.25 -9.71 -3.45
CA PRO A 186 -66.11 -8.45 -2.68
C PRO A 186 -65.65 -8.49 -1.19
N ASP A 187 -65.44 -7.28 -0.65
CA ASP A 187 -65.86 -6.74 0.67
C ASP A 187 -64.97 -6.75 1.96
N ARG A 188 -65.09 -5.63 2.70
CA ARG A 188 -64.82 -5.32 4.14
C ARG A 188 -63.40 -5.18 4.73
N ALA A 189 -63.09 -3.92 5.05
CA ALA A 189 -62.45 -3.47 6.30
C ALA A 189 -63.56 -3.06 7.34
N PRO A 190 -63.31 -2.41 8.51
CA PRO A 190 -62.04 -2.01 9.17
C PRO A 190 -61.97 -2.27 10.70
N ALA A 191 -60.79 -2.03 11.31
CA ALA A 191 -60.63 -1.37 12.63
C ALA A 191 -59.13 -1.12 12.94
N SER A 192 -58.81 -0.13 13.78
CA SER A 192 -57.45 0.20 14.22
C SER A 192 -57.34 0.21 15.76
N ARG A 193 -56.13 -0.04 16.28
CA ARG A 193 -55.64 0.52 17.57
C ARG A 193 -54.14 0.34 17.79
N GLU A 194 -53.63 1.14 18.72
CA GLU A 194 -52.21 1.47 18.93
C GLU A 194 -51.37 0.42 19.68
N ASP A 195 -50.06 0.70 19.72
CA ASP A 195 -48.88 0.05 20.35
C ASP A 195 -49.03 -0.22 21.89
N PRO A 196 -48.07 -0.83 22.67
CA PRO A 196 -46.62 -0.91 22.39
C PRO A 196 -45.72 -2.06 23.01
N VAL A 197 -44.40 -1.92 22.76
CA VAL A 197 -43.18 -2.41 23.47
C VAL A 197 -42.65 -3.88 23.34
N SER A 198 -41.30 -3.94 23.20
CA SER A 198 -40.32 -4.93 23.74
C SER A 198 -40.13 -6.34 23.13
N ALA A 199 -39.07 -6.45 22.31
CA ALA A 199 -37.80 -7.19 22.56
C ALA A 199 -37.74 -8.72 22.82
N GLU A 200 -36.70 -9.34 22.24
CA GLU A 200 -36.13 -10.70 22.47
C GLU A 200 -37.06 -11.92 22.26
N SER A 201 -36.73 -12.87 21.38
CA SER A 201 -35.68 -13.88 21.64
C SER A 201 -35.47 -14.84 20.43
N ALA A 202 -34.63 -15.87 20.60
CA ALA A 202 -33.90 -16.57 19.53
C ALA A 202 -34.61 -17.71 18.75
N GLY A 203 -34.30 -17.77 17.45
CA GLY A 203 -33.97 -19.02 16.71
C GLY A 203 -35.10 -19.93 16.22
N ILE A 204 -34.70 -21.08 15.63
CA ILE A 204 -35.55 -22.21 15.16
C ILE A 204 -36.28 -21.85 13.83
N ASN A 205 -36.32 -22.63 12.72
CA ASN A 205 -36.21 -24.08 12.48
C ASN A 205 -35.70 -24.48 11.03
N PRO A 206 -35.92 -25.67 10.41
CA PRO A 206 -34.80 -26.53 9.98
C PRO A 206 -34.86 -27.07 8.51
N ALA A 207 -34.06 -28.11 8.22
CA ALA A 207 -34.16 -28.97 7.02
C ALA A 207 -34.62 -30.42 7.37
N PRO A 208 -35.17 -31.21 6.42
CA PRO A 208 -35.78 -32.53 6.70
C PRO A 208 -34.93 -33.79 6.38
N ASP A 209 -35.19 -34.86 7.17
CA ASP A 209 -35.17 -36.33 6.91
C ASP A 209 -34.19 -36.97 5.87
N ARG A 210 -33.28 -37.91 6.26
CA ARG A 210 -33.40 -39.37 6.61
C ARG A 210 -33.53 -40.30 5.39
N GLU A 211 -33.04 -41.55 5.34
CA GLU A 211 -32.75 -42.63 6.34
C GLU A 211 -31.36 -43.31 6.10
N SER A 212 -30.56 -43.74 7.09
CA SER A 212 -30.58 -44.97 7.97
C SER A 212 -29.95 -46.25 7.35
N LEU A 213 -29.25 -47.15 8.08
CA LEU A 213 -28.83 -47.23 9.51
C LEU A 213 -27.29 -46.99 9.64
N GLY A 214 -26.39 -47.66 10.40
CA GLY A 214 -26.35 -48.78 11.38
C GLY A 214 -24.88 -49.24 11.57
N SER A 215 -24.40 -50.01 12.58
CA SER A 215 -24.97 -50.60 13.81
C SER A 215 -23.82 -50.96 14.81
N ALA A 216 -24.16 -51.23 16.08
CA ALA A 216 -23.35 -51.89 17.13
C ALA A 216 -22.06 -51.23 17.70
N ALA A 217 -22.13 -50.85 18.98
CA ALA A 217 -21.04 -50.97 19.96
C ALA A 217 -21.32 -52.17 20.91
N PRO A 218 -20.41 -52.56 21.83
CA PRO A 218 -20.59 -52.05 23.21
C PRO A 218 -19.33 -51.91 24.09
N GLU A 219 -19.46 -51.03 25.09
CA GLU A 219 -18.90 -51.10 26.46
C GLU A 219 -17.37 -50.99 26.72
N ALA A 220 -17.06 -50.71 28.00
CA ALA A 220 -15.77 -50.37 28.63
C ALA A 220 -15.77 -51.02 30.06
N PRO A 221 -14.94 -50.66 31.09
CA PRO A 221 -13.85 -49.67 31.20
C PRO A 221 -12.61 -50.10 32.05
N LEU A 222 -11.76 -49.12 32.42
CA LEU A 222 -10.86 -49.04 33.61
C LEU A 222 -9.40 -49.55 33.58
N THR A 223 -8.61 -48.91 34.46
CA THR A 223 -7.27 -49.23 35.05
C THR A 223 -5.98 -49.15 34.20
N ASP A 224 -5.39 -47.94 34.21
CA ASP A 224 -4.10 -47.58 34.89
C ASP A 224 -2.73 -48.22 34.54
N SER A 225 -1.71 -47.35 34.58
CA SER A 225 -0.27 -47.57 34.83
C SER A 225 0.72 -47.98 33.72
N SER A 226 1.95 -47.47 33.88
CA SER A 226 3.25 -47.90 33.31
C SER A 226 3.69 -47.47 31.89
N HIS A 227 4.61 -46.49 31.87
CA HIS A 227 5.89 -46.62 31.16
C HIS A 227 6.90 -47.35 32.10
N PRO A 228 8.08 -47.87 31.64
CA PRO A 228 8.81 -47.52 30.41
C PRO A 228 9.32 -48.71 29.56
N GLY A 229 9.88 -48.39 28.38
CA GLY A 229 10.63 -49.32 27.51
C GLY A 229 11.61 -48.55 26.61
N ARG A 230 12.70 -49.19 26.17
CA ARG A 230 13.85 -48.53 25.50
C ARG A 230 14.38 -49.39 24.35
N GLU A 231 15.06 -48.74 23.39
CA GLU A 231 15.86 -49.34 22.31
C GLU A 231 15.03 -50.10 21.23
N ALA A 232 15.48 -50.26 19.97
CA ALA A 232 16.80 -49.98 19.36
C ALA A 232 16.71 -49.34 17.95
N ARG A 233 17.87 -49.01 17.37
CA ARG A 233 18.06 -48.38 16.04
C ARG A 233 18.09 -49.42 14.91
N VAL A 234 17.80 -48.99 13.67
CA VAL A 234 18.59 -49.37 12.47
C VAL A 234 18.85 -48.12 11.63
N SER A 235 20.03 -48.04 11.00
CA SER A 235 20.49 -46.91 10.18
C SER A 235 21.52 -47.36 9.15
N TYR A 236 21.48 -46.80 7.94
CA TYR A 236 22.57 -46.86 6.95
C TYR A 236 22.63 -45.52 6.20
N GLY A 237 23.79 -44.93 5.87
CA GLY A 237 25.15 -45.28 6.28
C GLY A 237 26.22 -44.82 5.28
N ALA A 238 27.26 -44.11 5.74
CA ALA A 238 28.47 -43.77 4.97
C ALA A 238 29.66 -43.50 5.93
N GLU A 239 30.88 -43.89 5.54
CA GLU A 239 32.08 -43.91 6.42
C GLU A 239 33.40 -43.79 5.58
N PRO A 240 34.64 -43.64 6.16
CA PRO A 240 35.31 -42.33 6.06
C PRO A 240 36.88 -42.30 5.92
N VAL A 241 37.46 -41.08 5.97
CA VAL A 241 38.89 -40.69 6.22
C VAL A 241 39.96 -41.08 5.16
N PRO A 242 41.17 -40.44 5.09
CA PRO A 242 42.26 -40.42 6.10
C PRO A 242 42.91 -39.04 6.41
N ARG A 243 44.00 -39.03 7.22
CA ARG A 243 44.81 -37.87 7.72
C ARG A 243 46.32 -38.18 7.56
N ALA A 244 47.36 -37.40 7.91
CA ALA A 244 47.65 -36.15 8.66
C ALA A 244 49.08 -35.65 8.18
N PRO A 245 49.99 -34.98 8.94
CA PRO A 245 49.95 -34.11 10.14
C PRO A 245 50.84 -32.81 10.08
N ARG A 246 50.92 -32.05 11.20
CA ARG A 246 51.89 -30.95 11.56
C ARG A 246 51.69 -29.57 10.87
N ALA A 247 52.22 -28.44 11.37
CA ALA A 247 52.19 -27.78 12.70
C ALA A 247 53.31 -26.70 12.83
N ASP A 248 52.99 -25.41 13.05
CA ASP A 248 53.72 -24.50 13.97
C ASP A 248 52.93 -23.19 14.29
N GLN A 249 53.55 -22.21 14.95
CA GLN A 249 52.93 -21.20 15.83
C GLN A 249 52.49 -19.82 15.26
N ALA A 250 51.30 -19.41 15.72
CA ALA A 250 50.92 -18.11 16.31
C ALA A 250 51.10 -16.76 15.56
N ARG A 251 49.98 -16.03 15.42
CA ARG A 251 49.65 -14.85 16.27
C ARG A 251 48.13 -14.60 16.35
N ARG A 252 47.72 -13.70 17.23
CA ARG A 252 46.33 -13.52 17.70
C ARG A 252 45.50 -12.66 16.76
N ASP A 253 44.23 -13.05 16.60
CA ASP A 253 43.09 -12.15 16.38
C ASP A 253 42.00 -12.51 17.41
N GLU A 254 41.16 -11.55 17.78
CA GLU A 254 40.00 -11.75 18.66
C GLU A 254 38.72 -11.55 17.82
N THR A 255 37.86 -12.56 17.76
CA THR A 255 36.67 -12.59 16.89
C THR A 255 35.39 -12.22 17.64
N ASP A 256 34.51 -11.48 16.95
CA ASP A 256 33.16 -11.16 17.42
C ASP A 256 32.34 -12.38 17.86
N GLY A 257 31.52 -12.21 18.89
CA GLY A 257 30.47 -13.13 19.29
C GLY A 257 29.11 -12.46 19.13
N ALA A 258 28.32 -12.89 18.14
CA ALA A 258 26.94 -12.43 17.99
C ALA A 258 26.08 -12.89 19.19
N ALA A 259 25.24 -12.00 19.70
CA ALA A 259 24.38 -12.26 20.85
C ALA A 259 22.92 -12.50 20.42
N GLU A 260 22.33 -13.60 20.89
CA GLU A 260 20.90 -13.85 20.75
C GLU A 260 20.07 -12.91 21.65
N PRO A 261 18.82 -12.57 21.27
CA PRO A 261 17.95 -11.70 22.06
C PRO A 261 17.53 -12.39 23.37
N SER A 262 18.19 -12.00 24.46
CA SER A 262 17.89 -12.52 25.80
C SER A 262 16.54 -11.99 26.30
N ARG A 263 15.64 -12.89 26.72
CA ARG A 263 14.41 -12.52 27.44
C ARG A 263 14.78 -11.75 28.71
N VAL A 264 14.04 -10.69 29.02
CA VAL A 264 14.28 -9.84 30.20
C VAL A 264 13.89 -10.58 31.50
N ALA A 265 14.75 -11.50 31.93
CA ALA A 265 14.72 -12.07 33.27
C ALA A 265 15.47 -11.13 34.22
N GLY A 266 14.74 -10.48 35.13
CA GLY A 266 15.34 -9.71 36.22
C GLY A 266 16.32 -10.60 36.99
N ARG A 267 17.60 -10.19 37.03
CA ARG A 267 18.71 -11.05 37.47
C ARG A 267 18.52 -11.49 38.93
N PRO A 268 18.26 -12.78 39.22
CA PRO A 268 17.98 -13.21 40.58
C PRO A 268 19.21 -13.01 41.48
N VAL A 269 19.03 -12.36 42.62
CA VAL A 269 20.06 -12.29 43.66
C VAL A 269 20.19 -13.66 44.30
N ALA A 270 21.23 -14.41 43.93
CA ALA A 270 21.44 -15.77 44.41
C ALA A 270 21.59 -15.79 45.94
N GLY A 271 20.82 -16.66 46.60
CA GLY A 271 20.79 -16.82 48.06
C GLY A 271 22.07 -17.44 48.65
N GLY A 272 23.18 -16.71 48.60
CA GLY A 272 24.43 -17.07 49.25
C GLY A 272 24.38 -16.75 50.75
N GLY A 273 24.40 -17.79 51.59
CA GLY A 273 24.37 -17.62 53.05
C GLY A 273 25.62 -16.93 53.59
N GLY A 274 25.50 -15.65 53.95
CA GLY A 274 26.56 -14.86 54.56
C GLY A 274 26.03 -13.53 55.11
N GLN A 275 25.66 -13.50 56.40
CA GLN A 275 25.21 -12.26 57.05
C GLN A 275 26.37 -11.28 57.23
N ALA A 276 26.44 -10.29 56.34
CA ALA A 276 26.99 -8.98 56.66
C ALA A 276 25.81 -8.07 57.05
N ASP A 277 25.75 -7.62 58.29
CA ASP A 277 24.68 -6.76 58.79
C ASP A 277 24.74 -5.36 58.17
N VAL A 278 24.09 -5.21 57.01
CA VAL A 278 23.79 -3.90 56.42
C VAL A 278 22.50 -3.39 57.07
N ALA A 279 22.65 -2.63 58.15
CA ALA A 279 21.53 -2.15 58.97
C ALA A 279 20.48 -1.37 58.15
N TYR A 280 19.25 -1.89 58.09
CA TYR A 280 18.10 -1.18 57.53
C TYR A 280 17.73 0.01 58.43
N ASN A 281 18.12 1.21 58.03
CA ASN A 281 17.78 2.44 58.75
C ASN A 281 16.33 2.86 58.50
N GLU A 282 15.38 2.21 59.19
CA GLU A 282 14.04 2.76 59.40
C GLU A 282 14.11 4.10 60.18
N HIS A 283 15.19 4.30 60.94
CA HIS A 283 15.51 5.53 61.68
C HIS A 283 15.90 6.69 60.73
N GLY A 284 14.92 7.21 60.01
CA GLY A 284 15.08 8.40 59.15
C GLY A 284 13.91 8.67 58.21
N VAL A 285 13.12 7.64 57.86
CA VAL A 285 11.98 7.78 56.95
C VAL A 285 10.79 8.41 57.68
N ARG A 286 10.51 9.68 57.39
CA ARG A 286 9.34 10.38 57.94
C ARG A 286 8.11 10.07 57.07
N PRO A 287 6.89 10.00 57.63
CA PRO A 287 5.67 9.83 56.84
C PRO A 287 5.53 10.93 55.79
N ALA A 288 5.11 10.54 54.58
CA ALA A 288 4.72 11.50 53.55
C ALA A 288 3.40 12.20 53.94
N PRO A 289 3.14 13.42 53.42
CA PRO A 289 1.77 13.91 53.28
C PRO A 289 0.99 12.91 52.42
N ALA A 290 -0.17 12.47 52.91
CA ALA A 290 -1.05 11.58 52.14
C ALA A 290 -1.52 12.28 50.85
N LEU A 291 -1.75 11.50 49.79
CA LEU A 291 -2.50 12.00 48.63
C LEU A 291 -3.92 12.37 49.07
N GLY A 292 -4.46 13.46 48.53
CA GLY A 292 -5.89 13.75 48.65
C GLY A 292 -6.72 12.66 47.98
N ASP A 293 -7.89 12.36 48.53
CA ASP A 293 -8.72 11.21 48.13
C ASP A 293 -9.00 11.17 46.62
N GLU A 294 -9.25 12.33 46.01
CA GLU A 294 -9.51 12.47 44.57
C GLU A 294 -8.28 12.11 43.71
N GLU A 295 -7.09 12.58 44.06
CA GLU A 295 -5.88 12.27 43.29
C GLU A 295 -5.41 10.83 43.50
N ARG A 296 -5.59 10.28 44.72
CA ARG A 296 -5.45 8.84 44.97
C ARG A 296 -6.41 8.05 44.10
N ARG A 297 -7.69 8.42 44.07
CA ARG A 297 -8.74 7.78 43.26
C ARG A 297 -8.38 7.81 41.78
N ARG A 298 -8.04 8.98 41.22
CA ARG A 298 -7.65 9.14 39.81
C ARG A 298 -6.41 8.33 39.44
N LEU A 299 -5.39 8.31 40.29
CA LEU A 299 -4.14 7.57 40.03
C LEU A 299 -4.39 6.06 39.98
N LEU A 300 -5.10 5.52 40.98
CA LEU A 300 -5.47 4.11 41.04
C LEU A 300 -6.48 3.71 39.96
N SER A 301 -7.39 4.62 39.57
CA SER A 301 -8.35 4.38 38.48
C SER A 301 -7.76 4.58 37.07
N GLY A 302 -6.51 5.01 36.94
CA GLY A 302 -5.86 5.28 35.65
C GLY A 302 -6.33 6.55 34.93
N ALA A 303 -6.99 7.47 35.65
CA ALA A 303 -7.55 8.72 35.15
C ALA A 303 -6.81 9.97 35.70
N HIS A 304 -5.50 9.84 35.91
CA HIS A 304 -4.64 10.92 36.43
C HIS A 304 -3.70 11.43 35.34
N HIS A 305 -3.93 12.68 34.92
CA HIS A 305 -3.23 13.30 33.79
C HIS A 305 -1.73 13.57 33.98
N ALA A 306 -1.24 13.80 35.21
CA ALA A 306 0.15 14.16 35.48
C ALA A 306 0.80 13.26 36.57
N PRO A 307 0.94 11.94 36.37
CA PRO A 307 1.40 11.03 37.44
C PRO A 307 2.77 11.37 38.03
N HIS A 308 3.62 12.05 37.25
CA HIS A 308 4.93 12.54 37.67
C HIS A 308 4.86 13.62 38.78
N ASP A 309 3.73 14.29 38.98
CA ASP A 309 3.53 15.25 40.08
C ASP A 309 3.28 14.54 41.42
N LEU A 310 2.89 13.26 41.38
CA LEU A 310 2.55 12.45 42.56
C LEU A 310 3.58 11.35 42.86
N LEU A 311 4.18 10.79 41.80
CA LEU A 311 5.14 9.70 41.82
C LEU A 311 6.57 10.22 41.55
N GLY A 312 7.57 9.38 41.84
CA GLY A 312 8.98 9.75 41.71
C GLY A 312 9.53 10.38 42.98
N ALA A 313 10.51 11.28 42.81
CA ALA A 313 11.21 11.96 43.89
C ALA A 313 10.97 13.48 43.83
N HIS A 314 10.55 14.07 44.96
CA HIS A 314 10.06 15.46 45.05
C HIS A 314 10.70 16.21 46.23
N PRO A 315 11.19 17.45 46.06
CA PRO A 315 11.74 18.23 47.15
C PRO A 315 10.61 18.75 48.07
N VAL A 316 10.69 18.45 49.37
CA VAL A 316 9.65 18.83 50.36
C VAL A 316 10.27 19.42 51.63
N ARG A 317 9.45 19.94 52.54
CA ARG A 317 9.95 20.59 53.77
C ARG A 317 10.74 19.62 54.66
N GLY A 318 12.06 19.76 54.64
CA GLY A 318 13.01 18.98 55.43
C GLY A 318 13.39 17.62 54.84
N GLY A 319 13.29 17.43 53.51
CA GLY A 319 13.75 16.20 52.88
C GLY A 319 13.32 16.06 51.41
N VAL A 320 13.58 14.89 50.85
CA VAL A 320 13.02 14.47 49.56
C VAL A 320 11.94 13.42 49.84
N LEU A 321 10.73 13.69 49.34
CA LEU A 321 9.63 12.73 49.27
C LEU A 321 9.91 11.76 48.12
N PHE A 322 9.83 10.47 48.39
CA PHE A 322 9.73 9.43 47.37
C PHE A 322 8.33 8.83 47.44
N ARG A 323 7.66 8.65 46.30
CA ARG A 323 6.41 7.89 46.20
C ARG A 323 6.39 7.07 44.91
N CYS A 324 5.97 5.82 44.99
CA CYS A 324 5.85 4.94 43.82
C CYS A 324 4.57 4.10 43.90
N LEU A 325 4.01 3.79 42.73
CA LEU A 325 2.90 2.84 42.58
C LEU A 325 3.46 1.50 42.10
N ARG A 326 3.43 0.50 42.99
CA ARG A 326 3.85 -0.89 42.75
C ARG A 326 2.77 -1.84 43.31
N PRO A 327 1.71 -2.13 42.52
CA PRO A 327 0.74 -3.17 42.85
C PRO A 327 1.43 -4.49 43.21
N TYR A 328 0.82 -5.26 44.10
CA TYR A 328 1.28 -6.59 44.57
C TYR A 328 2.65 -6.66 45.26
N ALA A 329 3.40 -5.55 45.39
CA ALA A 329 4.66 -5.54 46.13
C ALA A 329 4.43 -5.69 47.65
N ARG A 330 5.30 -6.45 48.32
CA ARG A 330 5.39 -6.61 49.78
C ARG A 330 6.19 -5.48 50.43
N SER A 331 7.15 -4.91 49.72
CA SER A 331 7.90 -3.71 50.13
C SER A 331 8.53 -3.00 48.95
N VAL A 332 8.76 -1.69 49.13
CA VAL A 332 9.69 -0.91 48.31
C VAL A 332 10.72 -0.26 49.21
N THR A 333 11.99 -0.33 48.83
CA THR A 333 13.12 0.33 49.51
C THR A 333 13.84 1.22 48.51
N VAL A 334 14.03 2.49 48.86
CA VAL A 334 14.86 3.42 48.07
C VAL A 334 16.33 3.14 48.39
N ALA A 335 17.12 2.85 47.36
CA ALA A 335 18.57 2.76 47.43
C ALA A 335 19.18 4.00 46.76
N ALA A 336 19.81 4.89 47.54
CA ALA A 336 20.29 6.19 47.07
C ALA A 336 21.47 6.68 47.92
N ALA A 337 22.55 7.17 47.30
CA ALA A 337 23.71 7.76 47.99
C ALA A 337 24.27 6.92 49.17
N GLY A 338 24.23 5.59 49.06
CA GLY A 338 24.66 4.65 50.11
C GLY A 338 23.62 4.37 51.20
N LEU A 339 22.50 5.10 51.24
CA LEU A 339 21.36 4.82 52.11
C LEU A 339 20.45 3.77 51.48
N ARG A 340 19.93 2.84 52.30
CA ARG A 340 18.77 1.99 51.98
C ARG A 340 17.65 2.29 52.97
N ALA A 341 16.51 2.75 52.46
CA ALA A 341 15.40 3.28 53.24
C ALA A 341 14.06 2.66 52.80
N ARG A 342 13.44 1.86 53.67
CA ARG A 342 12.14 1.21 53.38
C ARG A 342 11.02 2.24 53.38
N LEU A 343 10.22 2.27 52.31
CA LEU A 343 9.05 3.12 52.20
C LEU A 343 7.86 2.53 52.98
N ARG A 344 7.02 3.40 53.52
CA ARG A 344 5.76 3.04 54.18
C ARG A 344 4.69 2.74 53.12
N ALA A 345 3.97 1.64 53.28
CA ALA A 345 2.79 1.36 52.46
C ALA A 345 1.63 2.31 52.82
N GLU A 346 0.93 2.83 51.81
CA GLU A 346 -0.30 3.64 51.91
C GLU A 346 -1.57 2.84 51.56
N GLY A 347 -1.41 1.57 51.15
CA GLY A 347 -2.46 0.72 50.57
C GLY A 347 -2.45 0.73 49.04
N ASP A 348 -3.18 -0.18 48.41
CA ASP A 348 -3.42 -0.22 46.94
C ASP A 348 -2.15 -0.21 46.06
N GLY A 349 -1.03 -0.72 46.57
CA GLY A 349 0.27 -0.68 45.90
C GLY A 349 1.01 0.65 45.99
N LEU A 350 0.48 1.67 46.68
CA LEU A 350 1.20 2.92 46.93
C LEU A 350 2.19 2.75 48.10
N PHE A 351 3.41 3.22 47.89
CA PHE A 351 4.48 3.31 48.90
C PHE A 351 5.07 4.71 48.91
N SER A 352 5.37 5.26 50.08
CA SER A 352 5.92 6.61 50.22
C SER A 352 6.85 6.79 51.43
N GLY A 353 7.63 7.86 51.43
CA GLY A 353 8.45 8.27 52.58
C GLY A 353 9.28 9.52 52.29
N VAL A 354 9.52 10.33 53.32
CA VAL A 354 10.37 11.51 53.23
C VAL A 354 11.73 11.21 53.88
N LEU A 355 12.76 11.13 53.04
CA LEU A 355 14.15 10.90 53.44
C LEU A 355 14.84 12.24 53.75
N PRO A 356 15.78 12.30 54.70
CA PRO A 356 16.45 13.56 55.13
C PRO A 356 17.56 14.01 54.17
N LEU A 357 17.28 14.01 52.86
CA LEU A 357 18.19 14.42 51.79
C LEU A 357 18.02 15.92 51.47
N ARG A 358 19.06 16.56 50.93
CA ARG A 358 19.05 17.99 50.56
C ARG A 358 18.54 18.24 49.13
N GLU A 359 18.78 17.29 48.25
CA GLU A 359 18.49 17.31 46.82
C GLU A 359 18.12 15.90 46.35
N ILE A 360 17.55 15.76 45.16
CA ILE A 360 17.22 14.45 44.59
C ILE A 360 18.51 13.79 44.09
N PRO A 361 18.92 12.63 44.64
CA PRO A 361 20.09 11.89 44.17
C PRO A 361 19.75 11.01 42.95
N ASP A 362 20.75 10.37 42.34
CA ASP A 362 20.48 9.15 41.59
C ASP A 362 20.04 8.03 42.56
N TYR A 363 19.00 7.28 42.20
CA TYR A 363 18.39 6.26 43.06
C TYR A 363 17.81 5.08 42.28
N ARG A 364 17.72 3.93 42.97
CA ARG A 364 16.99 2.74 42.51
C ARG A 364 15.90 2.39 43.52
N LEU A 365 14.87 1.70 43.04
CA LEU A 365 13.84 1.07 43.84
C LEU A 365 14.16 -0.43 43.94
N LEU A 366 14.37 -0.92 45.15
CA LEU A 366 14.36 -2.34 45.46
C LEU A 366 12.91 -2.72 45.78
N VAL A 367 12.26 -3.46 44.88
CA VAL A 367 10.85 -3.84 44.99
C VAL A 367 10.76 -5.34 45.30
N THR A 368 10.29 -5.65 46.50
CA THR A 368 10.11 -7.03 46.98
C THR A 368 8.70 -7.51 46.65
N TYR A 369 8.58 -8.61 45.90
CA TYR A 369 7.35 -9.33 45.55
C TYR A 369 7.21 -10.63 46.36
N GLU A 370 6.33 -11.55 45.94
CA GLU A 370 6.15 -12.88 46.54
C GLU A 370 7.47 -13.67 46.55
N ASP A 371 8.04 -13.88 45.35
CA ASP A 371 9.15 -14.81 45.09
C ASP A 371 10.48 -14.12 44.68
N ALA A 372 10.51 -12.79 44.55
CA ALA A 372 11.66 -12.05 44.03
C ALA A 372 11.83 -10.66 44.66
N GLU A 373 13.06 -10.15 44.69
CA GLU A 373 13.35 -8.73 44.85
C GLU A 373 14.00 -8.20 43.56
N LEU A 374 13.47 -7.08 43.05
CA LEU A 374 13.88 -6.47 41.79
C LEU A 374 14.52 -5.10 42.05
N GLU A 375 15.75 -4.90 41.59
CA GLU A 375 16.38 -3.57 41.56
C GLU A 375 16.04 -2.86 40.25
N LEU A 376 15.26 -1.78 40.35
CA LEU A 376 14.67 -1.07 39.22
C LEU A 376 15.03 0.42 39.25
N HIS A 377 15.12 1.04 38.08
CA HIS A 377 14.97 2.49 37.99
C HIS A 377 13.51 2.88 38.22
N ASP A 378 13.27 4.10 38.69
CA ASP A 378 11.92 4.67 38.77
C ASP A 378 11.60 5.44 37.46
N PRO A 379 10.57 5.06 36.68
CA PRO A 379 10.15 5.81 35.49
C PRO A 379 9.79 7.28 35.83
N TYR A 380 9.25 7.53 37.02
CA TYR A 380 8.69 8.83 37.38
C TYR A 380 9.72 9.89 37.79
N ARG A 381 11.01 9.54 37.80
CA ARG A 381 12.09 10.51 38.00
C ARG A 381 12.47 11.26 36.72
N PHE A 382 12.10 10.73 35.54
CA PHE A 382 12.68 11.18 34.27
C PHE A 382 11.93 12.39 33.71
N LEU A 383 12.68 13.35 33.16
CA LEU A 383 12.14 14.53 32.47
C LEU A 383 11.42 14.12 31.16
N PRO A 384 10.55 14.98 30.60
CA PRO A 384 9.94 14.74 29.29
C PRO A 384 10.96 14.41 28.20
N THR A 385 10.59 13.50 27.30
CA THR A 385 11.41 13.00 26.18
C THR A 385 11.00 13.57 24.81
N LEU A 386 10.18 14.63 24.81
CA LEU A 386 9.82 15.45 23.67
C LEU A 386 10.07 16.92 24.02
N GLY A 387 10.51 17.71 23.05
CA GLY A 387 10.72 19.14 23.17
C GLY A 387 9.46 19.96 22.86
N GLU A 388 9.49 21.24 23.22
CA GLU A 388 8.41 22.18 22.92
C GLU A 388 8.17 22.34 21.40
N LEU A 389 9.22 22.22 20.59
CA LEU A 389 9.13 22.27 19.12
C LEU A 389 8.34 21.07 18.55
N ASP A 390 8.61 19.85 19.03
CA ASP A 390 7.92 18.64 18.58
C ASP A 390 6.41 18.77 18.87
N LEU A 391 6.07 19.19 20.09
CA LEU A 391 4.69 19.38 20.55
C LEU A 391 3.98 20.53 19.79
N HIS A 392 4.70 21.60 19.45
CA HIS A 392 4.18 22.68 18.62
C HIS A 392 3.90 22.20 17.19
N LEU A 393 4.84 21.52 16.54
CA LEU A 393 4.67 21.00 15.18
C LEU A 393 3.58 19.92 15.08
N ILE A 394 3.37 19.13 16.14
CA ILE A 394 2.22 18.21 16.27
C ILE A 394 0.91 18.99 16.34
N GLY A 395 0.83 20.03 17.18
CA GLY A 395 -0.38 20.86 17.32
C GLY A 395 -0.72 21.70 16.08
N GLU A 396 0.28 22.15 15.32
CA GLU A 396 0.12 22.78 14.01
C GLU A 396 -0.13 21.77 12.88
N GLY A 397 0.08 20.47 13.13
CA GLY A 397 -0.06 19.40 12.13
C GLY A 397 0.92 19.54 10.97
N ARG A 398 2.16 19.93 11.28
CA ARG A 398 3.26 20.12 10.31
C ARG A 398 4.57 19.46 10.76
N HIS A 399 4.47 18.43 11.58
CA HIS A 399 5.58 17.59 12.02
C HIS A 399 5.87 16.53 10.95
N GLU A 400 6.63 16.90 9.93
CA GLU A 400 6.95 16.05 8.77
C GLU A 400 7.58 14.71 9.15
N GLU A 401 8.39 14.66 10.22
CA GLU A 401 9.01 13.43 10.74
C GLU A 401 8.25 12.83 11.95
N LEU A 402 6.91 12.78 11.91
CA LEU A 402 6.07 12.43 13.07
C LEU A 402 6.48 11.11 13.76
N TRP A 403 6.92 10.12 12.98
CA TRP A 403 7.41 8.83 13.46
C TRP A 403 8.67 8.91 14.32
N ARG A 404 9.44 10.02 14.26
CA ARG A 404 10.58 10.29 15.17
C ARG A 404 10.16 10.89 16.51
N ALA A 405 8.94 11.43 16.61
CA ALA A 405 8.40 12.00 17.84
C ALA A 405 7.45 11.02 18.56
N LEU A 406 6.42 10.52 17.88
CA LEU A 406 5.44 9.59 18.44
C LEU A 406 5.85 8.12 18.28
N GLY A 407 5.11 7.23 18.95
CA GLY A 407 5.35 5.78 18.97
C GLY A 407 6.28 5.31 20.09
N ALA A 408 6.75 4.06 20.00
CA ALA A 408 7.78 3.50 20.87
C ALA A 408 9.21 3.62 20.30
N HIS A 409 10.14 4.17 21.10
CA HIS A 409 11.52 4.46 20.72
C HIS A 409 12.55 3.99 21.75
N PRO A 410 13.32 2.93 21.47
CA PRO A 410 14.51 2.58 22.23
C PRO A 410 15.51 3.74 22.24
N MET A 411 15.92 4.19 23.41
CA MET A 411 16.85 5.31 23.58
C MET A 411 17.63 5.24 24.90
N THR A 412 18.66 6.08 25.03
CA THR A 412 19.30 6.34 26.33
C THR A 412 18.89 7.74 26.81
N HIS A 413 18.06 7.80 27.85
CA HIS A 413 17.58 9.04 28.44
C HIS A 413 18.22 9.27 29.80
N GLN A 414 18.73 10.48 30.04
CA GLN A 414 19.44 10.87 31.29
C GLN A 414 20.44 9.82 31.80
N GLY A 415 21.21 9.23 30.88
CA GLY A 415 22.24 8.21 31.17
C GLY A 415 21.72 6.76 31.37
N VAL A 416 20.45 6.49 31.06
CA VAL A 416 19.81 5.18 31.29
C VAL A 416 19.15 4.68 30.01
N SER A 417 19.43 3.43 29.62
CA SER A 417 18.78 2.78 28.47
C SER A 417 17.36 2.33 28.80
N GLY A 418 16.46 2.50 27.84
CA GLY A 418 15.04 2.14 27.96
C GLY A 418 14.28 2.50 26.69
N THR A 419 12.97 2.62 26.78
CA THR A 419 12.10 2.98 25.65
C THR A 419 11.21 4.16 26.03
N ARG A 420 11.18 5.21 25.20
CA ARG A 420 10.14 6.24 25.22
C ARG A 420 8.88 5.66 24.59
N PHE A 421 7.73 5.84 25.24
CA PHE A 421 6.41 5.58 24.68
C PHE A 421 5.64 6.90 24.59
N THR A 422 5.04 7.17 23.43
CA THR A 422 4.47 8.48 23.09
C THR A 422 3.24 8.32 22.19
N VAL A 423 2.06 8.78 22.62
CA VAL A 423 0.79 8.58 21.88
C VAL A 423 -0.14 9.79 21.98
N TRP A 424 -0.83 10.14 20.90
CA TRP A 424 -1.82 11.22 20.87
C TRP A 424 -3.22 10.68 21.24
N ALA A 425 -3.81 11.23 22.30
CA ALA A 425 -5.12 10.83 22.84
C ALA A 425 -5.76 12.01 23.63
N PRO A 426 -6.13 13.12 22.96
CA PRO A 426 -6.50 14.39 23.59
C PRO A 426 -7.74 14.36 24.49
N ASN A 427 -8.70 13.44 24.27
CA ASN A 427 -9.88 13.29 25.13
C ASN A 427 -9.65 12.34 26.32
N ALA A 428 -8.55 11.57 26.36
CA ALA A 428 -8.33 10.58 27.40
C ALA A 428 -8.30 11.21 28.80
N LEU A 429 -8.94 10.55 29.78
CA LEU A 429 -8.83 10.93 31.19
C LEU A 429 -7.48 10.53 31.79
N GLY A 430 -6.85 9.52 31.20
CA GLY A 430 -5.53 9.00 31.53
C GLY A 430 -5.14 7.88 30.57
N VAL A 431 -3.84 7.71 30.36
CA VAL A 431 -3.29 6.59 29.57
C VAL A 431 -2.29 5.83 30.45
N ARG A 432 -2.28 4.51 30.31
CA ARG A 432 -1.32 3.59 30.96
C ARG A 432 -0.61 2.77 29.89
N LEU A 433 0.67 2.55 30.08
CA LEU A 433 1.43 1.58 29.29
C LEU A 433 1.25 0.18 29.89
N THR A 434 0.98 -0.81 29.06
CA THR A 434 0.88 -2.21 29.49
C THR A 434 1.55 -3.13 28.47
N GLY A 435 2.06 -4.28 28.90
CA GLY A 435 2.84 -5.17 28.03
C GLY A 435 3.25 -6.48 28.68
N ASP A 436 4.12 -7.22 28.01
CA ASP A 436 4.71 -8.45 28.56
C ASP A 436 5.48 -8.20 29.87
N PHE A 437 6.23 -7.11 29.94
CA PHE A 437 6.94 -6.60 31.11
C PHE A 437 6.05 -6.15 32.28
N THR A 438 4.72 -6.11 32.11
CA THR A 438 3.75 -5.94 33.22
C THR A 438 2.72 -7.07 33.34
N TYR A 439 2.92 -8.18 32.63
CA TYR A 439 1.92 -9.27 32.53
C TYR A 439 0.52 -8.76 32.12
N TRP A 440 0.48 -7.74 31.27
CA TRP A 440 -0.70 -7.03 30.79
C TRP A 440 -1.51 -6.20 31.83
N ASP A 441 -1.02 -5.99 33.06
CA ASP A 441 -1.56 -4.98 33.99
C ASP A 441 -0.89 -3.60 33.78
N GLY A 442 -1.64 -2.60 33.31
CA GLY A 442 -1.12 -1.23 33.14
C GLY A 442 -1.00 -0.41 34.44
N THR A 443 -1.44 -0.94 35.58
CA THR A 443 -1.65 -0.16 36.81
C THR A 443 -0.38 0.44 37.40
N ALA A 444 0.78 -0.19 37.21
CA ALA A 444 2.07 0.34 37.67
C ALA A 444 2.64 1.49 36.81
N LEU A 445 2.09 1.72 35.60
CA LEU A 445 2.69 2.58 34.55
C LEU A 445 1.73 3.61 33.91
N PRO A 446 1.00 4.44 34.67
CA PRO A 446 0.29 5.61 34.10
C PRO A 446 1.27 6.62 33.47
N MET A 447 0.93 7.13 32.29
CA MET A 447 1.69 8.09 31.49
C MET A 447 1.31 9.54 31.85
N ARG A 448 2.17 10.52 31.56
CA ARG A 448 1.82 11.96 31.71
C ARG A 448 1.30 12.54 30.41
N SER A 449 0.27 13.39 30.48
CA SER A 449 -0.12 14.28 29.41
C SER A 449 0.88 15.44 29.30
N LEU A 450 1.32 15.76 28.09
CA LEU A 450 2.20 16.89 27.77
C LEU A 450 1.37 18.15 27.44
N GLY A 451 0.45 18.48 28.36
CA GLY A 451 -0.40 19.67 28.30
C GLY A 451 -1.38 19.68 27.13
N GLY A 452 -1.59 20.87 26.55
CA GLY A 452 -2.58 21.11 25.49
C GLY A 452 -2.30 20.41 24.15
N SER A 453 -1.18 19.70 24.01
CA SER A 453 -0.84 18.91 22.81
C SER A 453 -1.68 17.63 22.64
N GLY A 454 -2.34 17.17 23.72
CA GLY A 454 -3.03 15.86 23.71
C GLY A 454 -2.09 14.64 23.65
N VAL A 455 -0.77 14.85 23.65
CA VAL A 455 0.23 13.78 23.66
C VAL A 455 0.45 13.26 25.08
N TRP A 456 0.48 11.95 25.23
CA TRP A 456 0.82 11.22 26.44
C TRP A 456 2.20 10.58 26.30
N GLU A 457 3.02 10.67 27.33
CA GLU A 457 4.41 10.18 27.32
C GLU A 457 4.81 9.45 28.62
N LEU A 458 5.67 8.45 28.46
CA LEU A 458 6.42 7.81 29.53
C LEU A 458 7.74 7.22 28.99
N PHE A 459 8.86 7.59 29.60
CA PHE A 459 10.11 6.83 29.47
C PHE A 459 10.14 5.65 30.44
N LEU A 460 10.30 4.43 29.91
CA LEU A 460 10.40 3.21 30.69
C LEU A 460 11.82 2.61 30.60
N PRO A 461 12.63 2.71 31.67
CA PRO A 461 13.96 2.11 31.75
C PRO A 461 13.94 0.58 31.59
N GLY A 462 14.99 0.03 30.98
CA GLY A 462 15.21 -1.43 30.88
C GLY A 462 14.30 -2.17 29.89
N VAL A 463 13.22 -1.57 29.40
CA VAL A 463 12.45 -2.09 28.25
C VAL A 463 13.15 -1.68 26.96
N GLY A 464 13.36 -2.64 26.07
CA GLY A 464 14.01 -2.46 24.77
C GLY A 464 13.29 -3.23 23.67
N GLU A 465 14.00 -3.46 22.57
CA GLU A 465 13.46 -4.14 21.39
C GLU A 465 12.93 -5.57 21.67
N GLY A 466 11.86 -5.93 20.98
CA GLY A 466 11.16 -7.21 21.09
C GLY A 466 10.05 -7.24 22.14
N ALA A 467 9.99 -6.26 23.04
CA ALA A 467 8.93 -6.16 24.05
C ALA A 467 7.55 -5.88 23.42
N LEU A 468 6.53 -6.62 23.86
CA LEU A 468 5.14 -6.46 23.45
C LEU A 468 4.44 -5.40 24.31
N TYR A 469 3.69 -4.48 23.70
CA TYR A 469 2.97 -3.43 24.42
C TYR A 469 1.66 -2.99 23.78
N LYS A 470 0.81 -2.36 24.60
CA LYS A 470 -0.44 -1.66 24.27
C LYS A 470 -0.63 -0.46 25.20
N PHE A 471 -1.54 0.44 24.82
CA PHE A 471 -2.02 1.53 25.67
C PHE A 471 -3.38 1.17 26.29
N GLU A 472 -3.46 1.14 27.62
CA GLU A 472 -4.73 1.14 28.36
C GLU A 472 -5.20 2.59 28.49
N ILE A 473 -6.23 2.97 27.72
CA ILE A 473 -6.80 4.32 27.73
C ILE A 473 -8.04 4.36 28.61
N ALA A 474 -8.06 5.25 29.60
CA ALA A 474 -9.24 5.59 30.39
C ALA A 474 -10.06 6.67 29.66
N ARG A 475 -11.29 6.31 29.26
CA ARG A 475 -12.14 7.07 28.33
C ARG A 475 -13.07 8.06 29.06
N PRO A 476 -13.56 9.13 28.39
CA PRO A 476 -14.57 10.05 28.92
C PRO A 476 -15.91 9.42 29.34
N ASP A 477 -16.26 8.26 28.78
CA ASP A 477 -17.46 7.48 29.13
C ASP A 477 -17.34 6.73 30.48
N GLY A 478 -16.14 6.73 31.09
CA GLY A 478 -15.82 5.99 32.31
C GLY A 478 -15.31 4.56 32.08
N GLY A 479 -15.29 4.09 30.83
CA GLY A 479 -14.73 2.81 30.42
C GLY A 479 -13.21 2.83 30.22
N ARG A 480 -12.67 1.69 29.78
CA ARG A 480 -11.27 1.56 29.34
C ARG A 480 -11.18 0.72 28.07
N SER A 481 -10.17 1.00 27.24
CA SER A 481 -9.85 0.20 26.05
C SER A 481 -8.35 -0.04 25.92
N LEU A 482 -7.97 -1.26 25.52
CA LEU A 482 -6.59 -1.61 25.16
C LEU A 482 -6.37 -1.34 23.66
N ARG A 483 -5.50 -0.38 23.35
CA ARG A 483 -5.16 0.02 21.98
C ARG A 483 -3.78 -0.47 21.57
N ALA A 484 -3.62 -0.87 20.31
CA ALA A 484 -2.32 -0.86 19.64
C ALA A 484 -1.83 0.60 19.48
N ASP A 485 -0.52 0.77 19.30
CA ASP A 485 0.09 2.06 18.98
C ASP A 485 -0.18 2.43 17.51
N PRO A 486 -0.84 3.57 17.21
CA PRO A 486 -1.01 4.06 15.84
C PRO A 486 0.31 4.24 15.08
N MET A 487 1.40 4.49 15.82
CA MET A 487 2.76 4.71 15.33
C MET A 487 3.64 3.48 15.56
N ALA A 488 3.06 2.29 15.70
CA ALA A 488 3.78 1.03 15.79
C ALA A 488 4.67 0.85 14.55
N ARG A 489 5.98 0.69 14.76
CA ARG A 489 6.94 0.34 13.69
C ARG A 489 7.06 -1.15 13.43
N ARG A 490 6.48 -1.97 14.32
CA ARG A 490 6.40 -3.43 14.23
C ARG A 490 5.20 -3.93 15.05
N THR A 491 4.62 -5.02 14.62
CA THR A 491 3.41 -5.66 15.18
C THR A 491 3.67 -7.13 15.50
N GLU A 492 2.80 -7.73 16.32
CA GLU A 492 2.63 -9.19 16.31
C GLU A 492 1.97 -9.64 15.00
N CYS A 493 2.19 -10.88 14.58
CA CYS A 493 1.45 -11.43 13.44
C CYS A 493 -0.04 -11.61 13.79
N PRO A 494 -0.98 -11.10 12.97
CA PRO A 494 -2.41 -11.33 13.16
C PRO A 494 -2.76 -12.83 13.28
N PRO A 495 -3.76 -13.21 14.11
CA PRO A 495 -4.73 -12.36 14.79
C PRO A 495 -4.26 -11.77 16.13
N ALA A 496 -2.97 -11.89 16.48
CA ALA A 496 -2.41 -11.14 17.59
C ALA A 496 -2.30 -9.63 17.23
N THR A 497 -2.24 -8.76 18.24
CA THR A 497 -2.58 -7.32 18.06
C THR A 497 -1.78 -6.37 18.95
N ALA A 498 -0.74 -6.83 19.66
CA ALA A 498 0.19 -5.93 20.33
C ALA A 498 1.12 -5.24 19.33
N SER A 499 1.54 -4.05 19.71
CA SER A 499 2.67 -3.37 19.08
C SER A 499 3.97 -3.92 19.67
N VAL A 500 5.03 -3.93 18.88
CA VAL A 500 6.35 -4.48 19.27
C VAL A 500 7.36 -3.35 19.26
N VAL A 501 8.12 -3.20 20.34
CA VAL A 501 9.22 -2.23 20.39
C VAL A 501 10.28 -2.68 19.38
N HIS A 502 10.70 -1.79 18.48
CA HIS A 502 11.61 -2.09 17.38
C HIS A 502 12.61 -0.95 17.15
N ALA A 503 13.84 -1.31 16.79
CA ALA A 503 14.84 -0.42 16.20
C ALA A 503 15.36 -1.06 14.91
N SER A 504 15.50 -0.28 13.84
CA SER A 504 16.00 -0.79 12.55
C SER A 504 17.53 -0.89 12.59
N HIS A 505 18.06 -2.08 12.27
CA HIS A 505 19.50 -2.36 12.15
C HIS A 505 19.92 -2.64 10.71
N HIS A 506 18.98 -2.59 9.77
CA HIS A 506 19.22 -2.73 8.33
C HIS A 506 20.28 -1.72 7.85
N ARG A 507 21.13 -2.16 6.91
CA ARG A 507 22.09 -1.32 6.19
C ARG A 507 21.87 -1.48 4.70
N TRP A 508 21.43 -0.41 4.07
CA TRP A 508 21.13 -0.36 2.64
C TRP A 508 22.39 -0.50 1.78
N GLY A 509 22.23 -1.06 0.58
CA GLY A 509 23.24 -1.11 -0.49
C GLY A 509 22.82 -0.36 -1.76
N ASP A 510 21.82 0.52 -1.67
CA ASP A 510 21.09 1.11 -2.79
C ASP A 510 21.39 2.59 -3.07
N GLU A 511 22.45 3.16 -2.47
CA GLU A 511 22.87 4.56 -2.68
C GLU A 511 22.93 4.95 -4.17
N ALA A 512 23.41 4.03 -5.01
CA ALA A 512 23.52 4.22 -6.46
C ALA A 512 22.18 4.10 -7.22
N TRP A 513 21.13 3.55 -6.62
CA TRP A 513 19.75 3.58 -7.12
C TRP A 513 19.12 4.95 -6.82
N LEU A 514 19.13 5.37 -5.55
CA LEU A 514 18.57 6.64 -5.10
C LEU A 514 19.15 7.83 -5.88
N ALA A 515 20.49 7.88 -6.02
CA ALA A 515 21.18 8.94 -6.77
C ALA A 515 20.86 8.97 -8.29
N ARG A 516 20.25 7.92 -8.85
CA ARG A 516 19.69 7.95 -10.22
C ARG A 516 18.22 8.39 -10.22
N ARG A 517 17.45 7.97 -9.22
CA ARG A 517 16.01 8.30 -9.07
C ARG A 517 15.77 9.80 -9.07
N GLU A 518 16.55 10.56 -8.31
CA GLU A 518 16.42 12.03 -8.20
C GLU A 518 16.49 12.76 -9.55
N GLY A 519 17.20 12.21 -10.54
CA GLY A 519 17.35 12.79 -11.88
C GLY A 519 16.32 12.31 -12.91
N GLY A 520 15.46 11.35 -12.57
CA GLY A 520 14.52 10.72 -13.50
C GLY A 520 13.21 11.50 -13.68
N ARG A 521 12.82 11.74 -14.93
CA ARG A 521 11.46 12.20 -15.27
C ARG A 521 10.62 11.01 -15.70
N VAL A 522 9.74 10.51 -14.82
CA VAL A 522 8.97 9.27 -15.07
C VAL A 522 8.16 9.29 -16.38
N HIS A 523 7.65 10.45 -16.78
CA HIS A 523 6.89 10.63 -18.03
C HIS A 523 7.76 10.38 -19.28
N GLU A 524 9.06 10.71 -19.20
CA GLU A 524 10.05 10.56 -20.29
C GLU A 524 10.90 9.27 -20.13
N LEU A 525 10.44 8.28 -19.37
CA LEU A 525 11.16 7.04 -19.09
C LEU A 525 10.29 5.78 -19.32
N PRO A 526 10.90 4.60 -19.55
CA PRO A 526 10.19 3.33 -19.63
C PRO A 526 9.65 2.92 -18.25
N PHE A 527 8.32 2.83 -18.13
CA PHE A 527 7.62 2.51 -16.89
C PHE A 527 6.64 1.36 -17.14
N SER A 528 7.12 0.14 -16.86
CA SER A 528 6.36 -1.10 -16.97
C SER A 528 6.38 -1.82 -15.62
N VAL A 529 5.19 -2.03 -15.06
CA VAL A 529 4.97 -2.42 -13.67
C VAL A 529 4.42 -3.84 -13.59
N TYR A 530 4.99 -4.64 -12.71
CA TYR A 530 4.44 -5.94 -12.29
C TYR A 530 3.76 -5.77 -10.93
N GLU A 531 2.43 -5.88 -10.88
CA GLU A 531 1.64 -5.73 -9.64
C GLU A 531 1.56 -7.07 -8.89
N VAL A 532 1.81 -7.05 -7.57
CA VAL A 532 2.09 -8.24 -6.75
C VAL A 532 1.45 -8.18 -5.36
N HIS A 533 0.61 -9.16 -5.02
CA HIS A 533 0.25 -9.46 -3.63
C HIS A 533 1.33 -10.35 -2.99
N LEU A 534 2.28 -9.75 -2.25
CA LEU A 534 3.44 -10.48 -1.71
C LEU A 534 3.12 -11.78 -0.94
N PRO A 535 2.08 -11.87 -0.07
CA PRO A 535 1.76 -13.10 0.63
C PRO A 535 1.33 -14.27 -0.27
N SER A 536 0.79 -13.97 -1.46
CA SER A 536 0.25 -15.00 -2.36
C SER A 536 0.99 -15.15 -3.68
N TRP A 537 1.91 -14.24 -4.05
CA TRP A 537 2.76 -14.43 -5.23
C TRP A 537 3.43 -15.81 -5.24
N ARG A 538 3.96 -16.24 -4.09
CA ARG A 538 4.30 -17.63 -3.78
C ARG A 538 3.97 -17.90 -2.31
N PRO A 539 2.87 -18.61 -1.98
CA PRO A 539 2.43 -18.77 -0.60
C PRO A 539 3.50 -19.37 0.32
N GLY A 540 3.63 -18.80 1.52
CA GLY A 540 4.56 -19.27 2.55
C GLY A 540 6.00 -18.75 2.43
N LEU A 541 6.29 -17.81 1.53
CA LEU A 541 7.58 -17.11 1.52
C LEU A 541 7.62 -15.91 2.49
N THR A 542 8.73 -15.76 3.22
CA THR A 542 9.07 -14.53 3.95
C THR A 542 9.66 -13.46 3.03
N TYR A 543 9.74 -12.20 3.49
CA TYR A 543 10.43 -11.11 2.77
C TYR A 543 11.87 -11.49 2.36
N ARG A 544 12.61 -12.23 3.20
CA ARG A 544 13.96 -12.73 2.87
C ARG A 544 13.97 -13.75 1.72
N GLN A 545 12.94 -14.57 1.59
CA GLN A 545 12.82 -15.57 0.51
C GLN A 545 12.24 -14.95 -0.76
N LEU A 546 11.39 -13.93 -0.64
CA LEU A 546 10.96 -13.07 -1.74
C LEU A 546 12.15 -12.32 -2.34
N ALA A 547 13.06 -11.77 -1.52
CA ALA A 547 14.27 -11.09 -1.96
C ALA A 547 15.22 -12.00 -2.79
N GLN A 548 15.15 -13.31 -2.60
CA GLN A 548 15.93 -14.31 -3.35
C GLN A 548 15.30 -14.69 -4.70
N GLN A 549 14.03 -14.34 -4.95
CA GLN A 549 13.24 -14.86 -6.08
C GLN A 549 12.59 -13.77 -6.93
N LEU A 550 11.91 -12.81 -6.30
CA LEU A 550 11.14 -11.77 -6.98
C LEU A 550 12.05 -10.84 -7.82
N PRO A 551 13.18 -10.30 -7.32
CA PRO A 551 14.04 -9.42 -8.13
C PRO A 551 14.59 -10.12 -9.38
N ALA A 552 14.91 -11.41 -9.29
CA ALA A 552 15.37 -12.20 -10.43
C ALA A 552 14.24 -12.50 -11.43
N TYR A 553 13.03 -12.77 -10.96
CA TYR A 553 11.87 -13.04 -11.80
C TYR A 553 11.41 -11.79 -12.59
N VAL A 554 11.24 -10.67 -11.89
CA VAL A 554 10.80 -9.39 -12.48
C VAL A 554 11.82 -8.89 -13.50
N LYS A 555 13.12 -9.03 -13.19
CA LYS A 555 14.22 -8.69 -14.10
C LYS A 555 14.35 -9.64 -15.31
N ASP A 556 14.11 -10.93 -15.15
CA ASP A 556 14.02 -11.88 -16.28
C ASP A 556 12.91 -11.49 -17.27
N LEU A 557 11.82 -10.90 -16.78
CA LEU A 557 10.71 -10.40 -17.60
C LEU A 557 10.88 -8.96 -18.08
N GLY A 558 11.96 -8.26 -17.71
CA GLY A 558 12.27 -6.92 -18.18
C GLY A 558 11.37 -5.78 -17.67
N PHE A 559 10.48 -6.03 -16.70
CA PHE A 559 9.71 -4.98 -16.03
C PHE A 559 10.67 -3.98 -15.35
N THR A 560 10.28 -2.71 -15.25
CA THR A 560 11.12 -1.67 -14.62
C THR A 560 10.74 -1.41 -13.15
N HIS A 561 9.52 -1.76 -12.74
CA HIS A 561 9.03 -1.59 -11.37
C HIS A 561 8.21 -2.80 -10.90
N VAL A 562 8.08 -2.96 -9.58
CA VAL A 562 6.98 -3.71 -8.95
C VAL A 562 6.01 -2.74 -8.26
N GLU A 563 4.73 -3.07 -8.27
CA GLU A 563 3.72 -2.42 -7.42
C GLU A 563 3.22 -3.43 -6.38
N LEU A 564 3.38 -3.08 -5.11
CA LEU A 564 3.11 -3.97 -3.99
C LEU A 564 1.76 -3.61 -3.37
N MET A 565 0.79 -4.52 -3.48
CA MET A 565 -0.48 -4.43 -2.77
C MET A 565 -0.25 -4.26 -1.24
N PRO A 566 -1.16 -3.59 -0.49
CA PRO A 566 -0.78 -2.84 0.69
C PRO A 566 0.02 -3.63 1.73
N VAL A 567 1.30 -3.27 1.87
CA VAL A 567 2.25 -3.98 2.75
C VAL A 567 2.09 -3.63 4.23
N ALA A 568 1.35 -2.56 4.56
CA ALA A 568 1.10 -2.11 5.93
C ALA A 568 0.27 -3.15 6.73
N GLU A 569 0.40 -3.15 8.06
CA GLU A 569 -0.25 -4.19 8.87
C GLU A 569 -1.79 -4.06 8.86
N HIS A 570 -2.45 -5.17 8.53
CA HIS A 570 -3.89 -5.33 8.37
C HIS A 570 -4.34 -6.63 9.07
N PRO A 571 -5.49 -6.69 9.75
CA PRO A 571 -5.84 -7.86 10.57
C PRO A 571 -6.32 -9.06 9.73
N PHE A 572 -6.98 -8.80 8.59
CA PHE A 572 -7.63 -9.83 7.78
C PHE A 572 -7.00 -9.96 6.39
N GLY A 573 -6.46 -11.14 6.07
CA GLY A 573 -5.77 -11.39 4.79
C GLY A 573 -6.69 -11.29 3.56
N GLY A 574 -7.97 -11.65 3.70
CA GLY A 574 -8.99 -11.46 2.66
C GLY A 574 -9.42 -10.01 2.41
N SER A 575 -8.74 -9.03 3.02
CA SER A 575 -8.80 -7.61 2.59
C SER A 575 -7.68 -7.24 1.61
N TRP A 576 -6.77 -8.17 1.31
CA TRP A 576 -5.57 -8.02 0.46
C TRP A 576 -4.60 -6.91 0.86
N GLY A 577 -4.80 -6.32 2.04
CA GLY A 577 -4.05 -5.18 2.56
C GLY A 577 -4.91 -3.94 2.84
N TYR A 578 -6.02 -3.75 2.12
CA TYR A 578 -6.76 -2.48 2.11
C TYR A 578 -7.48 -2.13 3.42
N GLN A 579 -7.58 -3.04 4.40
CA GLN A 579 -8.09 -2.72 5.74
C GLN A 579 -6.94 -2.56 6.75
N VAL A 580 -6.12 -1.52 6.54
CA VAL A 580 -4.92 -1.22 7.34
C VAL A 580 -5.28 -0.81 8.78
N THR A 581 -4.50 -1.28 9.74
CA THR A 581 -4.57 -0.90 11.17
C THR A 581 -3.23 -0.43 11.74
N GLY A 582 -2.11 -0.95 11.23
CA GLY A 582 -0.75 -0.56 11.62
C GLY A 582 -0.03 0.17 10.49
N PHE A 583 -0.45 1.41 10.21
CA PHE A 583 0.04 2.24 9.09
C PHE A 583 1.56 2.42 9.04
N TYR A 584 2.24 2.37 10.19
CA TYR A 584 3.69 2.57 10.31
C TYR A 584 4.49 1.24 10.40
N ALA A 585 3.87 0.08 10.22
CA ALA A 585 4.53 -1.24 10.24
C ALA A 585 4.23 -2.03 8.96
N PRO A 586 5.25 -2.60 8.26
CA PRO A 586 5.00 -3.66 7.29
C PRO A 586 4.49 -4.92 7.99
N THR A 587 3.61 -5.69 7.33
CA THR A 587 2.89 -6.81 7.95
C THR A 587 3.83 -7.90 8.49
N ALA A 588 3.61 -8.26 9.76
CA ALA A 588 4.41 -9.25 10.48
C ALA A 588 4.19 -10.69 9.96
N ARG A 589 3.26 -10.90 9.02
CA ARG A 589 3.06 -12.19 8.31
C ARG A 589 4.30 -12.65 7.55
N LEU A 590 5.09 -11.72 7.00
CA LEU A 590 6.18 -12.03 6.08
C LEU A 590 7.58 -11.82 6.69
N GLY A 591 7.68 -11.26 7.89
CA GLY A 591 8.95 -11.06 8.61
C GLY A 591 8.97 -9.83 9.51
N THR A 592 10.16 -9.28 9.72
CA THR A 592 10.38 -8.01 10.42
C THR A 592 10.53 -6.84 9.44
N PRO A 593 10.46 -5.58 9.91
CA PRO A 593 10.65 -4.42 9.03
C PRO A 593 12.03 -4.39 8.35
N ASP A 594 13.10 -4.84 9.03
CA ASP A 594 14.44 -4.97 8.44
C ASP A 594 14.54 -6.07 7.36
N ASP A 595 13.61 -7.02 7.36
CA ASP A 595 13.45 -8.02 6.29
C ASP A 595 12.71 -7.43 5.08
N PHE A 596 11.71 -6.55 5.30
CA PHE A 596 11.07 -5.80 4.22
C PHE A 596 12.02 -4.80 3.57
N LYS A 597 12.80 -4.03 4.36
CA LYS A 597 13.89 -3.17 3.85
C LYS A 597 14.85 -3.96 2.96
N HIS A 598 15.18 -5.20 3.33
CA HIS A 598 16.03 -6.06 2.50
C HIS A 598 15.37 -6.57 1.21
N LEU A 599 14.05 -6.70 1.14
CA LEU A 599 13.36 -6.97 -0.13
C LEU A 599 13.47 -5.75 -1.07
N VAL A 600 13.28 -4.54 -0.54
CA VAL A 600 13.42 -3.28 -1.30
C VAL A 600 14.86 -3.09 -1.78
N ASP A 601 15.84 -3.25 -0.89
CA ASP A 601 17.28 -3.20 -1.18
C ASP A 601 17.68 -4.19 -2.30
N ALA A 602 17.16 -5.42 -2.26
CA ALA A 602 17.39 -6.43 -3.30
C ALA A 602 16.74 -6.08 -4.66
N LEU A 603 15.60 -5.38 -4.67
CA LEU A 603 14.95 -4.87 -5.88
C LEU A 603 15.75 -3.71 -6.47
N HIS A 604 16.15 -2.73 -5.65
CA HIS A 604 16.98 -1.58 -6.07
C HIS A 604 18.35 -2.02 -6.61
N GLN A 605 19.00 -3.00 -5.97
CA GLN A 605 20.25 -3.62 -6.45
C GLN A 605 20.05 -4.43 -7.74
N ALA A 606 18.88 -5.03 -7.95
CA ALA A 606 18.52 -5.63 -9.23
C ALA A 606 18.25 -4.56 -10.32
N GLY A 607 17.96 -3.32 -9.94
CA GLY A 607 17.59 -2.22 -10.84
C GLY A 607 16.09 -2.15 -11.13
N ILE A 608 15.26 -2.62 -10.18
CA ILE A 608 13.80 -2.62 -10.21
C ILE A 608 13.32 -1.61 -9.18
N GLY A 609 12.45 -0.67 -9.58
CA GLY A 609 11.84 0.27 -8.66
C GLY A 609 10.69 -0.32 -7.86
N VAL A 610 10.42 0.21 -6.66
CA VAL A 610 9.39 -0.32 -5.75
C VAL A 610 8.30 0.71 -5.49
N LEU A 611 7.09 0.40 -5.94
CA LEU A 611 5.86 1.14 -5.66
C LEU A 611 5.06 0.38 -4.58
N VAL A 612 4.31 1.11 -3.75
CA VAL A 612 3.48 0.53 -2.69
C VAL A 612 2.07 1.12 -2.76
N ASP A 613 1.06 0.26 -2.67
CA ASP A 613 -0.32 0.68 -2.44
C ASP A 613 -0.46 1.28 -1.04
N TRP A 614 -0.77 2.57 -1.01
CA TRP A 614 -0.96 3.35 0.18
C TRP A 614 -2.45 3.67 0.35
N VAL A 615 -2.99 3.44 1.55
CA VAL A 615 -4.44 3.39 1.80
C VAL A 615 -4.87 4.50 2.77
N PRO A 616 -4.78 5.80 2.38
CA PRO A 616 -5.20 6.91 3.21
C PRO A 616 -6.72 7.14 3.21
N ALA A 617 -7.49 6.38 2.42
CA ALA A 617 -8.92 6.63 2.20
C ALA A 617 -9.78 6.24 3.42
N HIS A 618 -9.46 5.14 4.10
CA HIS A 618 -10.28 4.59 5.18
C HIS A 618 -9.49 3.66 6.12
N PHE A 619 -10.12 3.25 7.23
CA PHE A 619 -9.61 2.24 8.17
C PHE A 619 -10.76 1.38 8.76
N PRO A 620 -10.51 0.15 9.25
CA PRO A 620 -11.56 -0.73 9.76
C PRO A 620 -12.00 -0.37 11.19
N LYS A 621 -13.18 -0.86 11.59
CA LYS A 621 -13.84 -0.57 12.89
C LYS A 621 -13.29 -1.39 14.07
N ASP A 622 -12.04 -1.84 13.97
CA ASP A 622 -11.37 -2.65 15.00
C ASP A 622 -11.22 -1.88 16.32
N ALA A 623 -11.92 -2.33 17.37
CA ALA A 623 -11.99 -1.66 18.67
C ALA A 623 -10.68 -1.65 19.49
N TRP A 624 -9.60 -2.24 18.95
CA TRP A 624 -8.23 -2.20 19.46
C TRP A 624 -7.31 -1.32 18.60
N ALA A 625 -7.76 -0.87 17.43
CA ALA A 625 -7.05 0.02 16.49
C ALA A 625 -7.57 1.47 16.63
N LEU A 626 -7.70 2.22 15.52
CA LEU A 626 -7.96 3.67 15.52
C LEU A 626 -9.41 4.08 15.89
N ALA A 627 -10.41 3.19 15.69
CA ALA A 627 -11.83 3.53 15.84
C ALA A 627 -12.20 3.97 17.27
N GLU A 628 -12.78 5.15 17.42
CA GLU A 628 -13.03 5.89 18.67
C GLU A 628 -11.81 5.94 19.62
N PHE A 629 -10.59 6.12 19.09
CA PHE A 629 -9.32 5.79 19.77
C PHE A 629 -9.30 6.08 21.28
N ASP A 630 -9.60 7.33 21.68
CA ASP A 630 -9.57 7.81 23.07
C ASP A 630 -10.94 7.88 23.78
N GLY A 631 -11.97 7.26 23.18
CA GLY A 631 -13.36 7.22 23.68
C GLY A 631 -14.30 8.22 23.00
N ARG A 632 -13.87 8.81 21.88
CA ARG A 632 -14.67 9.63 20.95
C ARG A 632 -14.12 9.45 19.53
N PRO A 633 -14.87 9.84 18.48
CA PRO A 633 -14.30 10.11 17.16
C PRO A 633 -13.04 10.97 17.27
N LEU A 634 -11.93 10.45 16.74
CA LEU A 634 -10.60 11.05 16.85
C LEU A 634 -9.86 11.05 15.52
N TYR A 635 -9.78 9.90 14.87
CA TYR A 635 -9.21 9.72 13.53
C TYR A 635 -10.28 9.81 12.45
N GLU A 636 -11.51 9.44 12.79
CA GLU A 636 -12.72 9.55 11.98
C GLU A 636 -13.51 10.85 12.23
N PRO A 637 -14.25 11.36 11.22
CA PRO A 637 -15.14 12.50 11.39
C PRO A 637 -16.17 12.33 12.51
N ALA A 638 -16.41 13.38 13.29
CA ALA A 638 -17.44 13.40 14.32
C ALA A 638 -18.89 13.52 13.80
N ASP A 639 -19.08 13.75 12.50
CA ASP A 639 -20.39 13.70 11.82
C ASP A 639 -20.65 12.27 11.30
N PRO A 640 -21.65 11.54 11.83
CA PRO A 640 -21.94 10.16 11.41
C PRO A 640 -22.26 9.99 9.92
N LEU A 641 -22.66 11.05 9.21
CA LEU A 641 -22.89 10.98 7.75
C LEU A 641 -21.58 10.96 6.96
N ARG A 642 -20.53 11.62 7.49
CA ARG A 642 -19.16 11.60 6.93
C ARG A 642 -18.29 10.47 7.49
N ALA A 643 -18.58 9.96 8.69
CA ALA A 643 -17.69 9.09 9.44
C ALA A 643 -17.36 7.72 8.79
N ALA A 644 -18.22 7.20 7.91
CA ALA A 644 -18.13 5.83 7.41
C ALA A 644 -18.55 5.69 5.94
N HIS A 645 -17.76 4.94 5.17
CA HIS A 645 -18.21 4.37 3.90
C HIS A 645 -19.26 3.27 4.15
N PRO A 646 -20.50 3.39 3.63
CA PRO A 646 -21.58 2.50 4.01
C PRO A 646 -21.45 1.10 3.39
N ASP A 647 -21.09 0.98 2.10
CA ASP A 647 -20.95 -0.31 1.42
C ASP A 647 -19.78 -1.15 1.95
N TRP A 648 -18.69 -0.52 2.39
CA TRP A 648 -17.48 -1.20 2.88
C TRP A 648 -17.50 -1.48 4.38
N GLY A 649 -18.38 -0.82 5.13
CA GLY A 649 -18.46 -0.93 6.58
C GLY A 649 -17.25 -0.34 7.34
N THR A 650 -16.35 0.38 6.69
CA THR A 650 -15.14 1.00 7.27
C THR A 650 -15.41 2.42 7.84
N LEU A 651 -14.37 3.14 8.26
CA LEU A 651 -14.40 4.54 8.70
C LEU A 651 -13.53 5.40 7.77
N GLU A 652 -13.99 6.59 7.42
CA GLU A 652 -13.21 7.61 6.73
C GLU A 652 -12.28 8.34 7.70
N PHE A 653 -11.19 8.95 7.22
CA PHE A 653 -10.35 9.83 8.02
C PHE A 653 -10.87 11.29 8.06
N ASP A 654 -10.70 11.96 9.20
CA ASP A 654 -10.96 13.40 9.33
C ASP A 654 -9.77 14.21 8.76
N TYR A 655 -9.71 14.34 7.43
CA TYR A 655 -8.67 15.10 6.73
C TYR A 655 -8.62 16.59 7.13
N GLY A 656 -9.73 17.13 7.63
CA GLY A 656 -9.81 18.52 8.11
C GLY A 656 -9.03 18.68 9.40
N ARG A 657 -9.03 17.64 10.25
CA ARG A 657 -8.32 17.62 11.51
C ARG A 657 -6.80 17.58 11.33
N THR A 658 -6.18 18.65 11.81
CA THR A 658 -4.75 18.94 11.77
C THR A 658 -3.84 17.76 12.15
N GLU A 659 -4.08 17.08 13.28
CA GLU A 659 -3.20 15.99 13.73
C GLU A 659 -3.39 14.71 12.90
N VAL A 660 -4.61 14.46 12.39
CA VAL A 660 -4.95 13.30 11.55
C VAL A 660 -4.36 13.46 10.15
N ARG A 661 -4.47 14.67 9.57
CA ARG A 661 -3.80 15.00 8.32
C ARG A 661 -2.28 14.85 8.44
N ASN A 662 -1.68 15.30 9.54
CA ASN A 662 -0.25 15.10 9.78
C ASN A 662 0.12 13.61 9.96
N PHE A 663 -0.72 12.81 10.63
CA PHE A 663 -0.54 11.36 10.74
C PHE A 663 -0.45 10.68 9.37
N LEU A 664 -1.30 11.10 8.40
CA LEU A 664 -1.26 10.57 7.03
C LEU A 664 -0.11 11.15 6.19
N VAL A 665 0.09 12.48 6.17
CA VAL A 665 1.17 13.12 5.39
C VAL A 665 2.54 12.61 5.83
N ALA A 666 2.79 12.47 7.13
CA ALA A 666 4.03 11.88 7.64
C ALA A 666 4.12 10.37 7.35
N ASN A 667 3.00 9.65 7.15
CA ASN A 667 3.05 8.23 6.80
C ASN A 667 3.48 8.01 5.34
N ALA A 668 3.01 8.84 4.40
CA ALA A 668 3.49 8.82 3.02
C ALA A 668 5.01 9.04 2.95
N VAL A 669 5.52 10.07 3.65
CA VAL A 669 6.96 10.35 3.73
C VAL A 669 7.73 9.21 4.41
N TYR A 670 7.17 8.62 5.48
CA TYR A 670 7.80 7.52 6.23
C TYR A 670 8.13 6.30 5.36
N TRP A 671 7.23 5.90 4.45
CA TRP A 671 7.51 4.81 3.51
C TRP A 671 8.65 5.18 2.55
N CYS A 672 8.68 6.41 2.04
CA CYS A 672 9.71 6.88 1.13
C CYS A 672 11.09 7.07 1.81
N GLU A 673 11.15 7.48 3.08
CA GLU A 673 12.40 7.77 3.81
C GLU A 673 12.95 6.59 4.62
N GLU A 674 12.10 5.87 5.36
CA GLU A 674 12.57 4.76 6.22
C GLU A 674 12.62 3.41 5.48
N PHE A 675 11.85 3.26 4.40
CA PHE A 675 11.81 2.06 3.55
C PHE A 675 12.23 2.31 2.09
N HIS A 676 12.75 3.51 1.78
CA HIS A 676 13.29 3.90 0.46
C HIS A 676 12.32 3.83 -0.74
N ILE A 677 11.03 3.59 -0.51
CA ILE A 677 10.00 3.34 -1.54
C ILE A 677 10.01 4.43 -2.64
N ASP A 678 9.98 4.01 -3.90
CA ASP A 678 10.06 4.86 -5.09
C ASP A 678 8.71 5.46 -5.51
N GLY A 679 7.59 4.92 -5.03
CA GLY A 679 6.30 5.53 -5.29
C GLY A 679 5.13 4.97 -4.50
N LEU A 680 4.06 5.76 -4.45
CA LEU A 680 2.83 5.43 -3.72
C LEU A 680 1.64 5.45 -4.67
N ARG A 681 0.94 4.32 -4.81
CA ARG A 681 -0.34 4.22 -5.52
C ARG A 681 -1.47 4.37 -4.51
N VAL A 682 -2.37 5.32 -4.75
CA VAL A 682 -3.53 5.59 -3.88
C VAL A 682 -4.77 4.99 -4.52
N ASP A 683 -5.37 4.05 -3.81
CA ASP A 683 -6.64 3.41 -4.17
C ASP A 683 -7.84 4.33 -3.94
N ALA A 684 -8.90 4.17 -4.74
CA ALA A 684 -10.23 4.74 -4.51
C ALA A 684 -10.24 6.24 -4.17
N VAL A 685 -9.42 7.05 -4.84
CA VAL A 685 -9.33 8.51 -4.57
C VAL A 685 -10.70 9.19 -4.71
N ALA A 686 -11.59 8.64 -5.55
CA ALA A 686 -12.98 9.05 -5.67
C ALA A 686 -13.78 8.97 -4.35
N SER A 687 -13.51 7.99 -3.47
CA SER A 687 -14.18 7.88 -2.16
C SER A 687 -13.76 8.99 -1.20
N MET A 688 -12.52 9.48 -1.34
CA MET A 688 -11.98 10.58 -0.56
C MET A 688 -12.53 11.93 -1.05
N LEU A 689 -12.61 12.12 -2.37
CA LEU A 689 -12.96 13.39 -3.01
C LEU A 689 -14.44 13.77 -2.89
N TYR A 690 -15.34 12.83 -2.61
CA TYR A 690 -16.79 13.04 -2.75
C TYR A 690 -17.58 12.69 -1.49
N LEU A 691 -18.24 13.71 -0.91
CA LEU A 691 -19.11 13.59 0.26
C LEU A 691 -20.39 12.76 -0.03
N ASP A 692 -20.76 12.61 -1.31
CA ASP A 692 -21.87 11.78 -1.79
C ASP A 692 -21.43 10.38 -2.27
N TYR A 693 -20.15 10.02 -2.15
CA TYR A 693 -19.66 8.69 -2.54
C TYR A 693 -20.40 7.59 -1.76
N SER A 694 -20.98 6.62 -2.47
CA SER A 694 -21.72 5.48 -1.91
C SER A 694 -22.96 5.91 -1.07
N ARG A 695 -23.49 7.14 -1.25
CA ARG A 695 -24.56 7.71 -0.40
C ARG A 695 -25.76 8.25 -1.20
N GLU A 696 -26.96 7.82 -0.84
CA GLU A 696 -28.21 8.29 -1.45
C GLU A 696 -28.56 9.75 -1.05
N PRO A 697 -29.40 10.47 -1.84
CA PRO A 697 -29.83 11.82 -1.51
C PRO A 697 -30.44 11.94 -0.10
N GLY A 698 -29.79 12.74 0.75
CA GLY A 698 -30.18 12.93 2.15
C GLY A 698 -29.41 12.05 3.16
N GLN A 699 -28.50 11.18 2.70
CA GLN A 699 -27.53 10.46 3.54
C GLN A 699 -26.18 11.18 3.67
N TRP A 700 -26.04 12.35 3.03
CA TRP A 700 -24.82 13.17 3.03
C TRP A 700 -25.14 14.67 3.18
N THR A 701 -24.12 15.47 3.47
CA THR A 701 -24.20 16.92 3.66
C THR A 701 -23.25 17.66 2.70
N PRO A 702 -23.71 18.70 1.98
CA PRO A 702 -22.84 19.50 1.11
C PRO A 702 -21.71 20.21 1.86
N ASN A 703 -20.62 20.49 1.13
CA ASN A 703 -19.49 21.27 1.62
C ASN A 703 -19.88 22.74 1.90
N ALA A 704 -18.97 23.51 2.50
CA ALA A 704 -19.19 24.92 2.86
C ALA A 704 -19.50 25.86 1.68
N GLN A 705 -19.33 25.40 0.43
CA GLN A 705 -19.64 26.13 -0.80
C GLN A 705 -20.95 25.64 -1.46
N GLY A 706 -21.60 24.61 -0.90
CA GLY A 706 -22.81 23.98 -1.43
C GLY A 706 -22.58 22.88 -2.47
N GLY A 707 -21.31 22.52 -2.72
CA GLY A 707 -20.93 21.41 -3.60
C GLY A 707 -20.82 20.06 -2.87
N ARG A 708 -20.42 19.02 -3.60
CA ARG A 708 -20.24 17.65 -3.07
C ARG A 708 -18.78 17.28 -2.78
N GLU A 709 -17.87 18.18 -3.12
CA GLU A 709 -16.43 17.96 -3.08
C GLU A 709 -15.94 18.02 -1.63
N ASN A 710 -15.20 17.01 -1.19
CA ASN A 710 -14.62 16.93 0.14
C ASN A 710 -13.37 17.83 0.20
N LEU A 711 -13.57 19.13 0.42
CA LEU A 711 -12.52 20.15 0.39
C LEU A 711 -11.34 19.82 1.33
N ASP A 712 -11.63 19.15 2.44
CA ASP A 712 -10.64 18.68 3.41
C ASP A 712 -9.70 17.62 2.80
N ALA A 713 -10.25 16.66 2.05
CA ALA A 713 -9.49 15.61 1.37
C ALA A 713 -8.70 16.17 0.17
N VAL A 714 -9.28 17.11 -0.59
CA VAL A 714 -8.58 17.83 -1.67
C VAL A 714 -7.33 18.53 -1.14
N ALA A 715 -7.46 19.27 -0.03
CA ALA A 715 -6.35 19.96 0.61
C ALA A 715 -5.29 18.98 1.15
N PHE A 716 -5.71 17.86 1.75
CA PHE A 716 -4.80 16.80 2.21
C PHE A 716 -4.02 16.15 1.06
N LEU A 717 -4.66 15.78 -0.05
CA LEU A 717 -3.98 15.18 -1.20
C LEU A 717 -2.95 16.14 -1.82
N GLN A 718 -3.28 17.44 -1.88
CA GLN A 718 -2.36 18.50 -2.32
C GLN A 718 -1.17 18.67 -1.36
N GLU A 719 -1.40 18.67 -0.05
CA GLU A 719 -0.34 18.77 0.98
C GLU A 719 0.56 17.53 0.98
N MET A 720 -0.01 16.34 0.84
CA MET A 720 0.69 15.06 0.73
C MET A 720 1.62 15.04 -0.49
N ASN A 721 1.08 15.24 -1.69
CA ASN A 721 1.86 15.23 -2.92
C ASN A 721 2.98 16.29 -2.88
N ALA A 722 2.66 17.54 -2.52
CA ALA A 722 3.65 18.62 -2.42
C ALA A 722 4.74 18.38 -1.35
N THR A 723 4.48 17.53 -0.35
CA THR A 723 5.44 17.17 0.70
C THR A 723 6.31 15.99 0.28
N VAL A 724 5.73 14.94 -0.32
CA VAL A 724 6.47 13.79 -0.87
C VAL A 724 7.46 14.24 -1.94
N TYR A 725 7.01 14.98 -2.96
CA TYR A 725 7.87 15.47 -4.04
C TYR A 725 9.00 16.42 -3.57
N ARG A 726 8.81 17.12 -2.45
CA ARG A 726 9.83 18.01 -1.85
C ARG A 726 10.85 17.26 -1.02
N ARG A 727 10.42 16.27 -0.23
CA ARG A 727 11.29 15.53 0.69
C ARG A 727 12.02 14.38 0.02
N CYS A 728 11.38 13.73 -0.95
CA CYS A 728 11.88 12.54 -1.62
C CYS A 728 11.91 12.77 -3.15
N PRO A 729 12.91 13.49 -3.69
CA PRO A 729 12.99 13.75 -5.12
C PRO A 729 13.03 12.46 -5.95
N GLY A 730 12.35 12.49 -7.10
CA GLY A 730 12.21 11.35 -8.00
C GLY A 730 11.26 10.24 -7.53
N VAL A 731 10.70 10.32 -6.32
CA VAL A 731 9.53 9.50 -5.94
C VAL A 731 8.32 9.91 -6.78
N ILE A 732 7.45 8.97 -7.12
CA ILE A 732 6.24 9.22 -7.93
C ILE A 732 4.97 8.81 -7.18
N THR A 733 3.88 9.55 -7.36
CA THR A 733 2.56 9.19 -6.81
C THR A 733 1.59 8.87 -7.94
N ILE A 734 0.77 7.84 -7.73
CA ILE A 734 -0.23 7.36 -8.69
C ILE A 734 -1.61 7.41 -8.02
N ALA A 735 -2.64 7.83 -8.76
CA ALA A 735 -4.03 7.78 -8.31
C ALA A 735 -4.84 6.77 -9.13
N GLU A 736 -5.56 5.88 -8.47
CA GLU A 736 -6.82 5.37 -9.01
C GLU A 736 -7.92 6.37 -8.67
N GLU A 737 -8.56 6.92 -9.70
CA GLU A 737 -9.61 7.92 -9.54
C GLU A 737 -10.65 7.66 -10.64
N SER A 738 -11.67 6.89 -10.31
CA SER A 738 -12.63 6.30 -11.24
C SER A 738 -13.69 7.27 -11.77
N THR A 739 -13.61 8.56 -11.44
CA THR A 739 -14.45 9.61 -12.02
C THR A 739 -13.67 10.51 -12.99
N ALA A 740 -14.31 11.60 -13.42
CA ALA A 740 -13.73 12.62 -14.30
C ALA A 740 -13.30 13.86 -13.48
N TRP A 741 -12.54 13.69 -12.40
CA TRP A 741 -11.98 14.83 -11.68
C TRP A 741 -10.96 15.56 -12.56
N ASP A 742 -11.04 16.89 -12.59
CA ASP A 742 -10.19 17.76 -13.41
C ASP A 742 -8.82 18.00 -12.76
N GLY A 743 -7.76 17.43 -13.33
CA GLY A 743 -6.38 17.72 -12.96
C GLY A 743 -5.86 16.89 -11.79
N VAL A 744 -6.09 15.59 -11.82
CA VAL A 744 -5.54 14.63 -10.84
C VAL A 744 -4.00 14.68 -10.88
N THR A 745 -3.42 14.64 -12.08
CA THR A 745 -1.97 14.69 -12.34
C THR A 745 -1.44 16.11 -12.59
N ARG A 746 -2.31 17.12 -12.50
CA ARG A 746 -1.92 18.53 -12.62
C ARG A 746 -1.24 19.00 -11.33
N ALA A 747 -0.16 19.76 -11.47
CA ALA A 747 0.56 20.35 -10.34
C ALA A 747 -0.35 21.20 -9.43
N THR A 748 -0.15 21.12 -8.11
CA THR A 748 -1.06 21.70 -7.09
C THR A 748 -1.27 23.20 -7.21
N HIS A 749 -0.27 23.94 -7.67
CA HIS A 749 -0.33 25.39 -7.88
C HIS A 749 -0.95 25.82 -9.23
N HIS A 750 -1.30 24.87 -10.10
CA HIS A 750 -2.01 25.13 -11.36
C HIS A 750 -3.51 24.92 -11.18
N VAL A 751 -4.25 26.03 -11.13
CA VAL A 751 -5.73 26.05 -11.08
C VAL A 751 -6.30 25.73 -12.47
N GLY A 752 -7.21 24.76 -12.53
CA GLY A 752 -7.87 24.34 -13.77
C GLY A 752 -9.23 24.99 -14.02
N PRO A 753 -9.93 24.58 -15.10
CA PRO A 753 -11.26 25.08 -15.45
C PRO A 753 -12.32 24.84 -14.36
N SER A 754 -12.14 23.82 -13.52
CA SER A 754 -12.99 23.53 -12.36
C SER A 754 -12.90 24.56 -11.23
N GLY A 755 -11.87 25.44 -11.24
CA GLY A 755 -11.56 26.35 -10.14
C GLY A 755 -10.69 25.75 -9.04
N PHE A 756 -10.41 24.44 -9.08
CA PHE A 756 -9.48 23.78 -8.17
C PHE A 756 -8.04 23.80 -8.70
N GLY A 757 -7.07 23.95 -7.79
CA GLY A 757 -5.69 23.50 -8.04
C GLY A 757 -5.68 22.00 -8.36
N GLY A 758 -4.72 21.54 -9.16
CA GLY A 758 -4.59 20.09 -9.40
C GLY A 758 -4.34 19.31 -8.11
N LEU A 759 -4.57 17.99 -8.10
CA LEU A 759 -4.32 17.17 -6.90
C LEU A 759 -2.82 16.89 -6.70
N GLY A 760 -2.01 17.05 -7.75
CA GLY A 760 -0.55 16.97 -7.69
C GLY A 760 0.03 15.58 -7.83
N PHE A 761 -0.74 14.58 -8.26
CA PHE A 761 -0.20 13.25 -8.53
C PHE A 761 0.77 13.26 -9.73
N GLY A 762 1.67 12.29 -9.79
CA GLY A 762 2.49 12.07 -10.97
C GLY A 762 1.69 11.44 -12.10
N LEU A 763 0.95 10.36 -11.79
CA LEU A 763 0.22 9.53 -12.76
C LEU A 763 -1.22 9.23 -12.30
N LYS A 764 -2.11 8.89 -13.24
CA LYS A 764 -3.48 8.40 -12.98
C LYS A 764 -3.71 7.06 -13.71
N TRP A 765 -4.37 6.10 -13.07
CA TRP A 765 -4.86 4.88 -13.74
C TRP A 765 -5.97 5.21 -14.75
N ASN A 766 -5.82 4.74 -15.98
CA ASN A 766 -6.81 4.95 -17.05
C ASN A 766 -7.92 3.88 -17.00
N MET A 767 -8.81 4.02 -16.01
CA MET A 767 -9.93 3.10 -15.81
C MET A 767 -10.90 3.05 -17.00
N GLY A 768 -11.02 4.15 -17.76
CA GLY A 768 -11.80 4.21 -19.00
C GLY A 768 -11.20 3.32 -20.09
N TRP A 769 -9.92 3.52 -20.44
CA TRP A 769 -9.20 2.66 -21.39
C TRP A 769 -9.26 1.18 -20.99
N MET A 770 -9.10 0.87 -19.70
CA MET A 770 -9.15 -0.50 -19.19
C MET A 770 -10.54 -1.12 -19.44
N HIS A 771 -11.60 -0.40 -19.08
CA HIS A 771 -12.98 -0.88 -19.28
C HIS A 771 -13.32 -1.06 -20.76
N ASP A 772 -13.07 -0.02 -21.56
CA ASP A 772 -13.40 0.02 -22.99
C ASP A 772 -12.66 -1.08 -23.76
N SER A 773 -11.36 -1.27 -23.52
CA SER A 773 -10.56 -2.28 -24.24
C SER A 773 -10.82 -3.72 -23.78
N LEU A 774 -11.08 -3.97 -22.49
CA LEU A 774 -11.50 -5.30 -22.02
C LEU A 774 -12.92 -5.65 -22.51
N ALA A 775 -13.83 -4.69 -22.61
CA ALA A 775 -15.16 -4.89 -23.20
C ALA A 775 -15.05 -5.28 -24.68
N TYR A 776 -14.32 -4.49 -25.47
CA TYR A 776 -14.09 -4.76 -26.90
C TYR A 776 -13.56 -6.17 -27.16
N LEU A 777 -12.61 -6.64 -26.35
CA LEU A 777 -12.01 -7.97 -26.51
C LEU A 777 -12.92 -9.10 -26.05
N ALA A 778 -13.75 -8.90 -25.02
CA ALA A 778 -14.75 -9.89 -24.61
C ALA A 778 -15.83 -10.16 -25.69
N HIS A 779 -15.98 -9.27 -26.67
CA HIS A 779 -16.82 -9.52 -27.85
C HIS A 779 -16.16 -10.51 -28.83
N GLU A 780 -16.93 -11.54 -29.22
CA GLU A 780 -16.64 -12.41 -30.37
C GLU A 780 -16.18 -11.59 -31.59
N PRO A 781 -15.12 -12.00 -32.33
CA PRO A 781 -14.52 -11.15 -33.37
C PRO A 781 -15.47 -10.68 -34.47
N VAL A 782 -16.56 -11.41 -34.74
CA VAL A 782 -17.60 -11.03 -35.71
C VAL A 782 -18.51 -9.88 -35.23
N HIS A 783 -18.49 -9.53 -33.95
CA HIS A 783 -19.26 -8.43 -33.37
C HIS A 783 -18.40 -7.18 -33.13
N ARG A 784 -17.08 -7.32 -33.06
CA ARG A 784 -16.12 -6.21 -32.80
C ARG A 784 -16.27 -5.02 -33.76
N ALA A 785 -16.77 -5.23 -34.97
CA ALA A 785 -17.10 -4.15 -35.91
C ALA A 785 -18.09 -3.10 -35.35
N TYR A 786 -19.02 -3.51 -34.47
CA TYR A 786 -19.98 -2.59 -33.83
C TYR A 786 -19.37 -1.84 -32.61
N HIS A 787 -18.27 -2.38 -32.08
CA HIS A 787 -17.63 -1.97 -30.83
C HIS A 787 -16.28 -1.26 -31.04
N HIS A 788 -15.79 -1.17 -32.29
CA HIS A 788 -14.48 -0.63 -32.67
C HIS A 788 -14.15 0.78 -32.13
N HIS A 789 -15.17 1.57 -31.80
CA HIS A 789 -15.02 2.88 -31.16
C HIS A 789 -14.44 2.83 -29.74
N GLU A 790 -14.67 1.75 -28.99
CA GLU A 790 -14.21 1.56 -27.61
C GLU A 790 -12.67 1.63 -27.54
N MET A 791 -11.99 0.91 -28.44
CA MET A 791 -10.52 0.91 -28.57
C MET A 791 -9.90 2.24 -29.06
N THR A 792 -10.71 3.19 -29.53
CA THR A 792 -10.23 4.50 -30.01
C THR A 792 -10.64 5.66 -29.10
N PHE A 793 -11.66 5.48 -28.25
CA PHE A 793 -12.22 6.55 -27.43
C PHE A 793 -11.24 7.07 -26.37
N SER A 794 -10.38 6.21 -25.84
CA SER A 794 -9.23 6.58 -24.98
C SER A 794 -8.41 7.75 -25.55
N MET A 795 -8.16 7.75 -26.87
CA MET A 795 -7.33 8.76 -27.53
C MET A 795 -7.99 10.14 -27.65
N VAL A 796 -9.29 10.27 -27.31
CA VAL A 796 -9.97 11.58 -27.20
C VAL A 796 -9.51 12.32 -25.94
N TYR A 797 -9.12 11.60 -24.88
CA TYR A 797 -8.73 12.18 -23.59
C TYR A 797 -7.34 11.74 -23.09
N ALA A 798 -6.59 10.91 -23.81
CA ALA A 798 -5.26 10.38 -23.43
C ALA A 798 -4.20 11.44 -23.03
N TYR A 799 -4.44 12.73 -23.29
CA TYR A 799 -3.54 13.85 -22.95
C TYR A 799 -4.14 14.83 -21.92
N SER A 800 -5.26 14.51 -21.27
CA SER A 800 -5.80 15.33 -20.17
C SER A 800 -5.11 15.05 -18.82
N GLU A 801 -4.52 13.87 -18.66
CA GLU A 801 -3.80 13.42 -17.47
C GLU A 801 -2.62 12.52 -17.89
N ASN A 802 -1.64 12.32 -17.00
CA ASN A 802 -0.51 11.43 -17.26
C ASN A 802 -0.91 9.96 -16.95
N TYR A 803 -1.25 9.17 -17.96
CA TYR A 803 -1.88 7.86 -17.72
C TYR A 803 -0.92 6.66 -17.51
N VAL A 804 -1.28 5.81 -16.56
CA VAL A 804 -0.98 4.36 -16.54
C VAL A 804 -2.16 3.63 -17.18
N LEU A 805 -1.89 2.55 -17.91
CA LEU A 805 -2.83 1.60 -18.47
C LEU A 805 -2.82 0.35 -17.57
N PRO A 806 -3.79 0.17 -16.66
CA PRO A 806 -3.77 -0.94 -15.70
C PRO A 806 -4.51 -2.17 -16.20
N ILE A 807 -3.92 -3.35 -15.99
CA ILE A 807 -4.65 -4.62 -15.91
C ILE A 807 -4.30 -5.24 -14.55
N SER A 808 -5.02 -4.76 -13.54
CA SER A 808 -4.73 -4.98 -12.13
C SER A 808 -5.44 -6.20 -11.52
N HIS A 809 -5.11 -6.50 -10.27
CA HIS A 809 -5.71 -7.57 -9.46
C HIS A 809 -7.24 -7.55 -9.47
N ASP A 810 -7.85 -6.36 -9.37
CA ASP A 810 -9.30 -6.14 -9.36
C ASP A 810 -10.00 -6.65 -10.62
N GLU A 811 -9.31 -6.71 -11.75
CA GLU A 811 -9.92 -7.15 -13.01
C GLU A 811 -9.89 -8.67 -13.22
N VAL A 812 -9.26 -9.43 -12.32
CA VAL A 812 -9.08 -10.89 -12.47
C VAL A 812 -9.65 -11.70 -11.31
N VAL A 813 -10.67 -11.15 -10.64
CA VAL A 813 -11.37 -11.68 -9.47
C VAL A 813 -12.90 -11.53 -9.58
N HIS A 814 -13.63 -12.04 -8.59
CA HIS A 814 -15.06 -11.80 -8.36
C HIS A 814 -15.99 -12.12 -9.56
N GLY A 815 -15.65 -13.13 -10.37
CA GLY A 815 -16.42 -13.52 -11.55
C GLY A 815 -16.06 -12.78 -12.84
N LYS A 816 -15.12 -11.83 -12.80
CA LYS A 816 -14.61 -11.09 -13.98
C LYS A 816 -13.70 -11.94 -14.89
N ARG A 817 -13.22 -13.09 -14.41
CA ARG A 817 -12.24 -14.00 -15.04
C ARG A 817 -10.83 -13.41 -15.21
N ALA A 818 -9.82 -14.29 -15.19
CA ALA A 818 -8.46 -13.96 -15.63
C ALA A 818 -8.41 -13.55 -17.11
N LEU A 819 -7.37 -12.78 -17.49
CA LEU A 819 -7.30 -12.05 -18.76
C LEU A 819 -7.48 -12.95 -19.99
N VAL A 820 -6.85 -14.13 -20.02
CA VAL A 820 -7.02 -15.08 -21.14
C VAL A 820 -8.44 -15.63 -21.26
N SER A 821 -9.13 -15.81 -20.11
CA SER A 821 -10.48 -16.37 -20.04
C SER A 821 -11.60 -15.34 -20.21
N LYS A 822 -11.25 -14.04 -20.37
CA LYS A 822 -12.14 -13.01 -20.91
C LYS A 822 -12.31 -13.16 -22.44
N MET A 823 -11.29 -13.66 -23.13
CA MET A 823 -11.25 -13.69 -24.58
C MET A 823 -12.21 -14.75 -25.17
N PRO A 824 -12.76 -14.53 -26.37
CA PRO A 824 -13.63 -15.47 -27.08
C PRO A 824 -12.85 -16.59 -27.79
N GLY A 825 -13.58 -17.55 -28.37
CA GLY A 825 -13.01 -18.63 -29.18
C GLY A 825 -12.40 -19.80 -28.40
N ASP A 826 -11.60 -20.62 -29.09
CA ASP A 826 -10.88 -21.76 -28.52
C ASP A 826 -9.59 -21.37 -27.77
N TRP A 827 -8.91 -22.34 -27.14
CA TRP A 827 -7.70 -22.08 -26.33
C TRP A 827 -6.51 -21.51 -27.12
N TRP A 828 -6.43 -21.73 -28.44
CA TRP A 828 -5.43 -21.07 -29.28
C TRP A 828 -5.86 -19.62 -29.55
N GLN A 829 -7.12 -19.40 -29.91
CA GLN A 829 -7.67 -18.06 -30.17
C GLN A 829 -7.61 -17.15 -28.93
N GLN A 830 -8.00 -17.66 -27.75
CA GLN A 830 -7.97 -16.93 -26.49
C GLN A 830 -6.56 -16.41 -26.15
N ARG A 831 -5.53 -17.24 -26.37
CA ARG A 831 -4.14 -16.82 -26.18
C ARG A 831 -3.64 -15.91 -27.29
N ALA A 832 -4.00 -16.13 -28.55
CA ALA A 832 -3.63 -15.24 -29.64
C ALA A 832 -4.15 -13.82 -29.38
N ASP A 833 -5.43 -13.70 -29.02
CA ASP A 833 -6.09 -12.44 -28.70
C ASP A 833 -5.51 -11.77 -27.43
N HIS A 834 -5.22 -12.54 -26.37
CA HIS A 834 -4.47 -12.07 -25.20
C HIS A 834 -3.08 -11.53 -25.60
N ARG A 835 -2.31 -12.26 -26.41
CA ARG A 835 -0.99 -11.81 -26.88
C ARG A 835 -1.09 -10.55 -27.75
N ALA A 836 -2.08 -10.48 -28.64
CA ALA A 836 -2.37 -9.32 -29.47
C ALA A 836 -2.70 -8.08 -28.64
N TYR A 837 -3.51 -8.24 -27.59
CA TYR A 837 -3.87 -7.19 -26.66
C TYR A 837 -2.67 -6.65 -25.89
N LEU A 838 -1.81 -7.51 -25.32
CA LEU A 838 -0.58 -7.04 -24.66
C LEU A 838 0.32 -6.28 -25.65
N GLY A 839 0.43 -6.75 -26.90
CA GLY A 839 1.14 -6.02 -27.97
C GLY A 839 0.51 -4.68 -28.37
N PHE A 840 -0.81 -4.50 -28.19
CA PHE A 840 -1.50 -3.22 -28.36
C PHE A 840 -1.31 -2.30 -27.14
N MET A 841 -1.46 -2.84 -25.93
CA MET A 841 -1.31 -2.13 -24.65
C MET A 841 0.10 -1.56 -24.43
N TRP A 842 1.15 -2.29 -24.81
CA TRP A 842 2.54 -1.79 -24.78
C TRP A 842 2.86 -0.79 -25.92
N ALA A 843 1.97 -0.67 -26.92
CA ALA A 843 2.12 0.29 -28.01
C ALA A 843 1.28 1.57 -27.81
N HIS A 844 0.13 1.46 -27.17
CA HIS A 844 -0.78 2.57 -26.85
C HIS A 844 -0.07 3.61 -25.96
N PRO A 845 -0.30 4.93 -26.15
CA PRO A 845 0.23 5.96 -25.26
C PRO A 845 -0.20 5.75 -23.80
N GLY A 846 0.76 5.86 -22.90
CA GLY A 846 0.60 5.60 -21.46
C GLY A 846 1.63 4.60 -20.93
N LYS A 847 1.77 4.55 -19.61
CA LYS A 847 2.67 3.60 -18.92
C LYS A 847 1.94 2.27 -18.63
N GLN A 848 2.65 1.17 -18.39
CA GLN A 848 2.06 -0.18 -18.36
C GLN A 848 2.01 -0.74 -16.94
N LEU A 849 0.89 -1.38 -16.56
CA LEU A 849 0.79 -2.20 -15.34
C LEU A 849 0.06 -3.51 -15.63
N LEU A 850 0.65 -4.64 -15.20
CA LEU A 850 0.07 -5.98 -15.36
C LEU A 850 0.22 -6.79 -14.06
N PHE A 851 -0.88 -7.35 -13.58
CA PHE A 851 -0.92 -8.19 -12.39
C PHE A 851 -0.35 -9.60 -12.60
N MET A 852 0.22 -10.16 -11.53
CA MET A 852 0.74 -11.53 -11.49
C MET A 852 -0.28 -12.61 -11.91
N GLY A 853 0.22 -13.66 -12.55
CA GLY A 853 -0.56 -14.73 -13.19
C GLY A 853 -0.99 -14.41 -14.63
N GLN A 854 -1.12 -13.13 -14.99
CA GLN A 854 -1.56 -12.74 -16.33
C GLN A 854 -0.41 -12.85 -17.34
N GLU A 855 0.83 -12.64 -16.91
CA GLU A 855 2.04 -12.71 -17.74
C GLU A 855 2.31 -14.08 -18.36
N PHE A 856 1.71 -15.15 -17.82
CA PHE A 856 1.77 -16.51 -18.38
C PHE A 856 0.39 -17.07 -18.75
N ALA A 857 -0.61 -16.20 -18.91
CA ALA A 857 -1.99 -16.57 -19.25
C ALA A 857 -2.58 -17.67 -18.35
N GLN A 858 -2.57 -17.44 -17.03
CA GLN A 858 -3.38 -18.24 -16.10
C GLN A 858 -4.87 -18.17 -16.46
N GLY A 859 -5.57 -19.30 -16.46
CA GLY A 859 -7.00 -19.37 -16.78
C GLY A 859 -7.94 -19.17 -15.57
N ALA A 860 -7.49 -19.51 -14.36
CA ALA A 860 -8.27 -19.32 -13.13
C ALA A 860 -8.19 -17.86 -12.63
N GLU A 861 -9.25 -17.36 -12.02
CA GLU A 861 -9.21 -16.08 -11.27
C GLU A 861 -8.15 -16.13 -10.15
N TRP A 862 -7.64 -14.96 -9.78
CA TRP A 862 -6.69 -14.87 -8.68
C TRP A 862 -7.36 -15.25 -7.34
N SER A 863 -6.61 -15.96 -6.50
CA SER A 863 -7.02 -16.35 -5.16
C SER A 863 -5.90 -16.06 -4.18
N GLU A 864 -6.13 -15.19 -3.18
CA GLU A 864 -5.11 -14.85 -2.18
C GLU A 864 -4.61 -16.07 -1.39
N ALA A 865 -5.48 -17.05 -1.14
CA ALA A 865 -5.11 -18.28 -0.45
C ALA A 865 -4.20 -19.24 -1.24
N HIS A 866 -4.16 -19.14 -2.58
CA HIS A 866 -3.47 -20.09 -3.46
C HIS A 866 -2.35 -19.48 -4.30
N GLY A 867 -2.47 -18.19 -4.63
CA GLY A 867 -1.53 -17.50 -5.51
C GLY A 867 -1.73 -17.77 -7.01
N PRO A 868 -0.74 -17.42 -7.84
CA PRO A 868 -0.68 -17.80 -9.23
C PRO A 868 -0.43 -19.31 -9.43
N ASP A 869 -0.98 -19.87 -10.51
CA ASP A 869 -0.89 -21.28 -10.90
C ASP A 869 0.50 -21.65 -11.47
N TRP A 870 1.55 -21.58 -10.65
CA TRP A 870 2.95 -21.82 -11.07
C TRP A 870 3.21 -23.20 -11.70
N TRP A 871 2.34 -24.19 -11.46
CA TRP A 871 2.40 -25.51 -12.06
C TRP A 871 2.12 -25.50 -13.58
N LEU A 872 1.48 -24.44 -14.10
CA LEU A 872 1.34 -24.20 -15.55
C LEU A 872 2.69 -23.92 -16.23
N LEU A 873 3.74 -23.59 -15.45
CA LEU A 873 5.12 -23.37 -15.89
C LEU A 873 6.07 -24.52 -15.49
N ASP A 874 5.53 -25.66 -15.03
CA ASP A 874 6.32 -26.87 -14.76
C ASP A 874 6.56 -27.67 -16.07
N PRO A 875 7.81 -27.96 -16.47
CA PRO A 875 8.12 -28.66 -17.72
C PRO A 875 7.57 -30.10 -17.85
N SER A 876 6.95 -30.66 -16.82
CA SER A 876 6.20 -31.92 -16.89
C SER A 876 4.73 -31.75 -17.31
N TYR A 877 4.18 -30.54 -17.27
CA TYR A 877 2.82 -30.25 -17.71
C TYR A 877 2.73 -30.15 -19.23
N SER A 878 1.79 -30.87 -19.84
CA SER A 878 1.73 -31.04 -21.30
C SER A 878 1.40 -29.78 -22.11
N ALA A 879 0.84 -28.76 -21.46
CA ALA A 879 0.59 -27.44 -22.06
C ALA A 879 1.51 -26.35 -21.50
N GLU A 880 2.59 -26.69 -20.78
CA GLU A 880 3.57 -25.69 -20.31
C GLU A 880 4.11 -24.76 -21.43
N PRO A 881 4.38 -25.24 -22.66
CA PRO A 881 4.80 -24.37 -23.75
C PRO A 881 3.77 -23.28 -24.11
N ASP A 882 2.47 -23.53 -23.87
CA ASP A 882 1.42 -22.56 -24.15
C ASP A 882 1.45 -21.35 -23.20
N HIS A 883 1.84 -21.57 -21.95
CA HIS A 883 1.96 -20.55 -20.89
C HIS A 883 3.34 -19.88 -20.93
N ARG A 884 4.40 -20.68 -21.16
CA ARG A 884 5.75 -20.17 -21.43
C ARG A 884 5.77 -19.24 -22.63
N GLY A 885 5.05 -19.56 -23.72
CA GLY A 885 5.00 -18.71 -24.91
C GLY A 885 4.45 -17.30 -24.65
N VAL A 886 3.45 -17.16 -23.75
CA VAL A 886 2.94 -15.84 -23.34
C VAL A 886 3.95 -15.13 -22.43
N ARG A 887 4.58 -15.84 -21.49
CA ARG A 887 5.63 -15.28 -20.62
C ARG A 887 6.84 -14.79 -21.39
N ASP A 888 7.25 -15.54 -22.41
CA ASP A 888 8.37 -15.19 -23.27
C ASP A 888 8.01 -14.00 -24.20
N LEU A 889 6.72 -13.82 -24.56
CA LEU A 889 6.25 -12.57 -25.18
C LEU A 889 6.33 -11.38 -24.21
N VAL A 890 5.91 -11.52 -22.95
CA VAL A 890 5.99 -10.41 -21.97
C VAL A 890 7.44 -9.98 -21.75
N ARG A 891 8.38 -10.94 -21.71
CA ARG A 891 9.82 -10.63 -21.70
C ARG A 891 10.22 -9.78 -22.91
N ASP A 892 9.86 -10.19 -24.12
CA ASP A 892 10.27 -9.48 -25.34
C ASP A 892 9.55 -8.13 -25.51
N LEU A 893 8.27 -8.02 -25.13
CA LEU A 893 7.53 -6.76 -25.06
C LEU A 893 8.27 -5.72 -24.23
N ASN A 894 8.65 -6.08 -23.00
CA ASN A 894 9.37 -5.20 -22.08
C ASN A 894 10.77 -4.82 -22.60
N HIS A 895 11.53 -5.78 -23.16
CA HIS A 895 12.84 -5.48 -23.75
C HIS A 895 12.76 -4.56 -24.98
N VAL A 896 11.82 -4.81 -25.90
CA VAL A 896 11.64 -3.96 -27.10
C VAL A 896 11.09 -2.59 -26.71
N TYR A 897 10.20 -2.51 -25.72
CA TYR A 897 9.72 -1.25 -25.12
C TYR A 897 10.87 -0.43 -24.55
N ALA A 898 11.68 -0.99 -23.63
CA ALA A 898 12.84 -0.29 -23.07
C ALA A 898 13.84 0.17 -24.17
N ALA A 899 14.01 -0.60 -25.24
CA ALA A 899 14.86 -0.28 -26.38
C ALA A 899 14.21 0.62 -27.47
N THR A 900 12.98 1.13 -27.24
CA THR A 900 12.25 1.96 -28.21
C THR A 900 11.69 3.23 -27.56
N PRO A 901 12.44 4.35 -27.58
CA PRO A 901 12.00 5.63 -27.01
C PRO A 901 10.63 6.11 -27.51
N ALA A 902 10.25 5.79 -28.74
CA ALA A 902 8.94 6.15 -29.29
C ALA A 902 7.75 5.59 -28.48
N LEU A 903 7.95 4.47 -27.77
CA LEU A 903 6.90 3.83 -26.97
C LEU A 903 6.70 4.48 -25.59
N TRP A 904 7.63 5.32 -25.11
CA TRP A 904 7.55 5.88 -23.75
C TRP A 904 8.00 7.34 -23.57
N GLN A 905 8.77 7.94 -24.49
CA GLN A 905 9.33 9.27 -24.28
C GLN A 905 8.28 10.39 -24.42
N ARG A 906 7.22 10.14 -25.20
CA ARG A 906 6.18 11.11 -25.56
C ARG A 906 4.76 10.59 -25.28
N ASP A 907 4.57 9.82 -24.20
CA ASP A 907 3.23 9.32 -23.82
C ASP A 907 2.23 10.44 -23.51
N THR A 908 2.71 11.53 -22.90
CA THR A 908 1.90 12.66 -22.43
C THR A 908 1.86 13.83 -23.43
N ASP A 909 2.23 13.57 -24.69
CA ASP A 909 2.40 14.58 -25.74
C ASP A 909 1.62 14.17 -27.00
N PRO A 910 0.65 14.96 -27.49
CA PRO A 910 -0.12 14.67 -28.69
C PRO A 910 0.69 14.40 -29.97
N GLU A 911 1.92 14.92 -30.08
CA GLU A 911 2.82 14.64 -31.20
C GLU A 911 3.52 13.26 -31.09
N GLY A 912 3.48 12.62 -29.92
CA GLY A 912 4.02 11.28 -29.67
C GLY A 912 3.23 10.13 -30.33
N PHE A 913 2.11 10.44 -30.99
CA PHE A 913 1.18 9.48 -31.58
C PHE A 913 0.56 10.02 -32.89
N SER A 914 0.23 9.14 -33.83
CA SER A 914 -0.61 9.50 -34.99
C SER A 914 -1.34 8.28 -35.55
N TRP A 915 -2.68 8.30 -35.56
CA TRP A 915 -3.46 7.30 -36.28
C TRP A 915 -3.04 7.21 -37.75
N ILE A 916 -2.97 5.99 -38.28
CA ILE A 916 -2.99 5.71 -39.71
C ILE A 916 -4.38 5.21 -40.09
N GLU A 917 -4.91 4.25 -39.35
CA GLU A 917 -6.25 3.71 -39.53
C GLU A 917 -6.86 3.30 -38.17
N GLY A 918 -8.14 3.62 -38.00
CA GLY A 918 -8.92 3.43 -36.76
C GLY A 918 -10.45 3.45 -36.97
N ASP A 919 -10.92 3.39 -38.23
CA ASP A 919 -12.30 3.03 -38.58
C ASP A 919 -12.35 1.78 -39.50
N ALA A 920 -11.26 0.99 -39.56
CA ALA A 920 -11.24 -0.33 -40.20
C ALA A 920 -11.96 -1.41 -39.36
N ARG A 921 -13.14 -1.04 -38.85
CA ARG A 921 -14.03 -1.85 -38.01
C ARG A 921 -14.50 -3.13 -38.70
N GLU A 922 -14.74 -3.07 -40.01
CA GLU A 922 -15.14 -4.22 -40.82
C GLU A 922 -14.00 -5.27 -40.90
N ASP A 923 -12.76 -4.84 -40.62
CA ASP A 923 -11.59 -5.70 -40.62
C ASP A 923 -11.10 -6.11 -39.22
N ASN A 924 -11.54 -5.41 -38.16
CA ASN A 924 -10.96 -5.36 -36.81
C ASN A 924 -9.48 -4.92 -36.78
N VAL A 925 -9.08 -4.02 -37.68
CA VAL A 925 -7.69 -3.55 -37.78
C VAL A 925 -7.52 -2.16 -37.18
N PHE A 926 -6.47 -1.99 -36.38
CA PHE A 926 -5.99 -0.68 -35.90
C PHE A 926 -4.55 -0.49 -36.37
N ALA A 927 -4.19 0.70 -36.84
CA ALA A 927 -2.82 1.03 -37.23
C ALA A 927 -2.46 2.46 -36.79
N PHE A 928 -1.35 2.62 -36.08
CA PHE A 928 -0.89 3.92 -35.62
C PHE A 928 0.63 4.02 -35.54
N LEU A 929 1.12 5.26 -35.59
CA LEU A 929 2.50 5.62 -35.33
C LEU A 929 2.66 6.07 -33.88
N ARG A 930 3.80 5.72 -33.30
CA ARG A 930 4.38 6.29 -32.08
C ARG A 930 5.67 7.01 -32.45
N PHE A 931 6.01 8.11 -31.79
CA PHE A 931 7.20 8.92 -32.10
C PHE A 931 8.06 9.21 -30.87
N ASP A 932 9.39 9.20 -31.04
CA ASP A 932 10.33 9.69 -30.04
C ASP A 932 10.60 11.21 -30.15
N GLY A 933 11.47 11.72 -29.29
CA GLY A 933 11.85 13.14 -29.25
C GLY A 933 12.60 13.63 -30.49
N ASP A 934 13.23 12.72 -31.27
CA ASP A 934 13.87 13.04 -32.55
C ASP A 934 12.91 12.86 -33.75
N GLY A 935 11.68 12.42 -33.50
CA GLY A 935 10.64 12.19 -34.52
C GLY A 935 10.76 10.85 -35.24
N SER A 936 11.56 9.90 -34.73
CA SER A 936 11.68 8.56 -35.30
C SER A 936 10.44 7.72 -34.99
N PRO A 937 9.80 7.09 -35.99
CA PRO A 937 8.56 6.35 -35.78
C PRO A 937 8.78 4.90 -35.34
N LEU A 938 7.83 4.39 -34.55
CA LEU A 938 7.41 2.99 -34.56
C LEU A 938 5.99 2.92 -35.15
N LEU A 939 5.71 1.91 -35.95
CA LEU A 939 4.39 1.61 -36.51
C LEU A 939 3.84 0.35 -35.84
N ALA A 940 2.78 0.49 -35.06
CA ALA A 940 2.02 -0.63 -34.49
C ALA A 940 0.78 -0.92 -35.34
N ILE A 941 0.57 -2.19 -35.69
CA ILE A 941 -0.62 -2.65 -36.42
C ILE A 941 -1.19 -3.86 -35.68
N SER A 942 -2.47 -3.78 -35.30
CA SER A 942 -3.18 -4.84 -34.57
C SER A 942 -4.36 -5.34 -35.39
N ASN A 943 -4.43 -6.66 -35.61
CA ASN A 943 -5.53 -7.36 -36.28
C ASN A 943 -6.28 -8.21 -35.25
N PHE A 944 -7.40 -7.69 -34.74
CA PHE A 944 -8.28 -8.39 -33.79
C PHE A 944 -9.33 -9.26 -34.52
N SER A 945 -8.99 -9.79 -35.70
CA SER A 945 -9.76 -10.78 -36.45
C SER A 945 -8.96 -12.09 -36.56
N PRO A 946 -9.60 -13.28 -36.47
CA PRO A 946 -8.96 -14.56 -36.75
C PRO A 946 -8.68 -14.79 -38.24
N VAL A 947 -8.97 -13.81 -39.11
CA VAL A 947 -8.68 -13.86 -40.54
C VAL A 947 -7.33 -13.20 -40.82
N VAL A 948 -6.40 -13.97 -41.39
CA VAL A 948 -5.12 -13.47 -41.93
C VAL A 948 -5.39 -12.48 -43.06
N ARG A 949 -4.82 -11.27 -43.00
CA ARG A 949 -4.95 -10.27 -44.07
C ARG A 949 -3.70 -10.26 -44.92
N GLN A 950 -3.81 -10.79 -46.14
CA GLN A 950 -2.73 -10.74 -47.13
C GLN A 950 -2.68 -9.36 -47.79
N GLU A 951 -1.47 -8.87 -48.09
CA GLU A 951 -1.22 -7.63 -48.85
C GLU A 951 -2.02 -6.41 -48.33
N TYR A 952 -2.16 -6.27 -47.01
CA TYR A 952 -3.02 -5.26 -46.41
C TYR A 952 -2.35 -3.89 -46.44
N ARG A 953 -2.85 -2.97 -47.28
CA ARG A 953 -2.18 -1.70 -47.54
C ARG A 953 -2.26 -0.74 -46.35
N ILE A 954 -1.11 -0.33 -45.82
CA ILE A 954 -0.98 0.62 -44.70
C ILE A 954 -0.20 1.85 -45.16
N GLY A 955 -0.77 3.04 -45.02
CA GLY A 955 -0.10 4.31 -45.33
C GLY A 955 1.05 4.62 -44.36
N THR A 956 2.19 5.09 -44.87
CA THR A 956 3.41 5.34 -44.09
C THR A 956 4.06 6.70 -44.42
N PRO A 957 4.83 7.30 -43.50
CA PRO A 957 5.69 8.44 -43.78
C PRO A 957 6.69 8.17 -44.93
N GLU A 958 6.77 9.08 -45.90
CA GLU A 958 7.67 8.99 -47.07
C GLU A 958 9.16 8.90 -46.70
N ALA A 959 9.52 9.49 -45.55
CA ALA A 959 10.89 9.50 -45.03
C ALA A 959 11.40 8.12 -44.58
N VAL A 960 10.54 7.10 -44.48
CA VAL A 960 10.92 5.73 -44.09
C VAL A 960 10.76 4.78 -45.27
N PRO A 961 11.82 4.54 -46.07
CA PRO A 961 11.74 3.75 -47.30
C PRO A 961 11.63 2.24 -47.05
N VAL A 962 12.04 1.76 -45.87
CA VAL A 962 12.06 0.34 -45.49
C VAL A 962 11.69 0.20 -44.02
N TRP A 963 10.79 -0.73 -43.74
CA TRP A 963 10.27 -1.06 -42.42
C TRP A 963 10.64 -2.49 -42.04
N ARG A 964 11.18 -2.68 -40.84
CA ARG A 964 11.55 -3.98 -40.29
C ARG A 964 10.57 -4.39 -39.18
N GLU A 965 10.05 -5.61 -39.27
CA GLU A 965 9.31 -6.26 -38.18
C GLU A 965 10.24 -6.48 -36.98
N VAL A 966 9.89 -5.90 -35.83
CA VAL A 966 10.65 -5.98 -34.56
C VAL A 966 9.87 -6.70 -33.45
N LEU A 967 8.55 -6.80 -33.60
CA LEU A 967 7.67 -7.65 -32.79
C LEU A 967 6.58 -8.23 -33.68
N ASN A 968 6.22 -9.48 -33.44
CA ASN A 968 5.03 -10.12 -33.99
C ASN A 968 4.47 -11.11 -32.96
N THR A 969 3.24 -10.87 -32.49
CA THR A 969 2.63 -11.70 -31.43
C THR A 969 2.08 -13.05 -31.93
N ASP A 970 2.19 -13.34 -33.22
CA ASP A 970 1.89 -14.64 -33.85
C ASP A 970 3.14 -15.48 -34.16
N ASP A 971 4.33 -15.05 -33.71
CA ASP A 971 5.54 -15.89 -33.76
C ASP A 971 5.27 -17.23 -33.05
N GLY A 972 5.67 -18.34 -33.70
CA GLY A 972 5.50 -19.70 -33.18
C GLY A 972 6.16 -19.91 -31.82
N ARG A 973 7.21 -19.14 -31.47
CA ARG A 973 7.83 -19.19 -30.13
C ARG A 973 6.93 -18.68 -29.01
N TYR A 974 5.87 -17.94 -29.33
CA TYR A 974 4.84 -17.52 -28.39
C TYR A 974 3.57 -18.38 -28.44
N GLY A 975 3.57 -19.46 -29.25
CA GLY A 975 2.38 -20.26 -29.54
C GLY A 975 1.44 -19.63 -30.58
N GLY A 976 1.95 -18.81 -31.50
CA GLY A 976 1.22 -18.34 -32.67
C GLY A 976 1.23 -19.32 -33.84
N SER A 977 0.59 -18.94 -34.94
CA SER A 977 0.50 -19.72 -36.19
C SER A 977 1.76 -19.59 -37.07
N GLY A 978 2.63 -18.62 -36.78
CA GLY A 978 3.86 -18.37 -37.52
C GLY A 978 3.69 -17.55 -38.80
N VAL A 979 2.59 -16.80 -38.94
CA VAL A 979 2.42 -15.84 -40.04
C VAL A 979 3.26 -14.60 -39.73
N ALA A 980 4.18 -14.23 -40.63
CA ALA A 980 5.13 -13.15 -40.42
C ALA A 980 5.60 -12.50 -41.73
N ASN A 981 6.12 -11.28 -41.65
CA ASN A 981 6.70 -10.58 -42.80
C ASN A 981 8.19 -10.95 -42.94
N ALA A 982 8.47 -11.94 -43.78
CA ALA A 982 9.78 -12.60 -43.87
C ALA A 982 10.95 -11.73 -44.38
N GLU A 983 10.66 -10.58 -44.99
CA GLU A 983 11.64 -9.61 -45.51
C GLU A 983 11.22 -8.19 -45.11
N PRO A 984 12.16 -7.23 -44.93
CA PRO A 984 11.82 -5.84 -44.62
C PRO A 984 10.90 -5.21 -45.67
N LEU A 985 9.77 -4.69 -45.20
CA LEU A 985 8.68 -4.13 -46.01
C LEU A 985 9.10 -2.79 -46.61
N LYS A 986 9.18 -2.73 -47.94
CA LYS A 986 9.57 -1.53 -48.68
C LYS A 986 8.37 -0.63 -48.91
N ALA A 987 8.53 0.66 -48.66
CA ALA A 987 7.49 1.65 -48.94
C ALA A 987 7.36 1.87 -50.45
N GLU A 988 6.15 1.69 -50.97
CA GLU A 988 5.78 2.08 -52.34
C GLU A 988 5.38 3.57 -52.37
N PRO A 989 5.65 4.31 -53.47
CA PRO A 989 5.13 5.65 -53.70
C PRO A 989 3.64 5.62 -54.11
N THR A 990 2.86 4.82 -53.41
CA THR A 990 1.42 4.61 -53.59
C THR A 990 0.70 5.26 -52.40
N GLY A 991 -0.02 6.36 -52.63
CA GLY A 991 -0.70 7.08 -51.57
C GLY A 991 -1.85 6.28 -50.95
N TRP A 992 -1.91 6.22 -49.62
CA TRP A 992 -2.91 5.47 -48.86
C TRP A 992 -3.09 6.03 -47.44
N HIS A 993 -4.28 5.88 -46.83
CA HIS A 993 -4.62 6.42 -45.50
C HIS A 993 -4.14 7.88 -45.27
N GLY A 994 -4.35 8.76 -46.27
CA GLY A 994 -3.94 10.17 -46.22
C GLY A 994 -2.43 10.45 -46.33
N ARG A 995 -1.58 9.42 -46.50
CA ARG A 995 -0.11 9.52 -46.58
C ARG A 995 0.37 9.24 -48.01
N PRO A 996 1.52 9.80 -48.45
CA PRO A 996 1.99 9.71 -49.84
C PRO A 996 2.60 8.34 -50.23
N ALA A 997 3.05 7.57 -49.24
CA ALA A 997 3.63 6.24 -49.40
C ALA A 997 2.84 5.19 -48.62
N SER A 998 3.01 3.91 -48.97
CA SER A 998 2.40 2.80 -48.23
C SER A 998 3.19 1.50 -48.34
N ILE A 999 2.97 0.59 -47.38
CA ILE A 999 3.50 -0.77 -47.34
C ILE A 999 2.38 -1.80 -47.51
N LEU A 1000 2.74 -3.04 -47.84
CA LEU A 1000 1.83 -4.20 -48.00
C LEU A 1000 2.19 -5.36 -47.03
N PRO A 1001 2.10 -5.17 -45.70
CA PRO A 1001 2.26 -6.27 -44.75
C PRO A 1001 1.23 -7.39 -44.96
N VAL A 1002 1.62 -8.60 -44.60
CA VAL A 1002 0.68 -9.63 -44.15
C VAL A 1002 0.38 -9.36 -42.67
N LEU A 1003 -0.91 -9.25 -42.32
CA LEU A 1003 -1.34 -9.16 -40.92
C LEU A 1003 -1.68 -10.57 -40.41
N PRO A 1004 -1.00 -11.07 -39.35
CA PRO A 1004 -1.31 -12.37 -38.76
C PRO A 1004 -2.69 -12.37 -38.07
N PRO A 1005 -3.28 -13.54 -37.77
CA PRO A 1005 -4.62 -13.65 -37.22
C PRO A 1005 -4.61 -13.49 -35.69
N LEU A 1006 -5.47 -12.65 -35.12
CA LEU A 1006 -5.49 -12.29 -33.69
C LEU A 1006 -4.09 -11.91 -33.20
N ALA A 1007 -3.53 -10.84 -33.76
CA ALA A 1007 -2.12 -10.49 -33.55
C ALA A 1007 -1.83 -8.99 -33.65
N THR A 1008 -0.76 -8.55 -32.99
CA THR A 1008 -0.14 -7.24 -33.16
C THR A 1008 1.28 -7.41 -33.71
N ILE A 1009 1.62 -6.60 -34.71
CA ILE A 1009 2.99 -6.46 -35.24
C ILE A 1009 3.50 -5.04 -34.98
N TRP A 1010 4.79 -4.91 -34.64
CA TRP A 1010 5.48 -3.61 -34.56
C TRP A 1010 6.56 -3.55 -35.63
N LEU A 1011 6.58 -2.44 -36.36
CA LEU A 1011 7.56 -2.14 -37.40
C LEU A 1011 8.36 -0.88 -37.02
N ARG A 1012 9.68 -0.89 -37.25
CA ARG A 1012 10.56 0.30 -37.12
C ARG A 1012 11.29 0.56 -38.44
N PRO A 1013 11.83 1.76 -38.69
CA PRO A 1013 12.81 1.99 -39.76
C PRO A 1013 13.94 0.94 -39.71
N ALA A 1014 14.33 0.42 -40.88
CA ALA A 1014 15.25 -0.72 -41.02
C ALA A 1014 16.74 -0.34 -41.10
#